data_AF-A0A9E1VS86-F1
#
_entry.id   AF-A0A9E1VS86-F1
#
_cell.length_a   1.000
_cell.length_b   1.000
_cell.length_c   1.000
_cell.angle_alpha   90.00
_cell.angle_beta   90.00
_cell.angle_gamma   90.00
#
_symmetry.space_group_name_H-M   'P 1'
#
loop_
_entity.id
_entity.type
_entity.pdbx_description
1 polymer ?
#
loop_
_entity_poly.entity_id
_entity_poly.type
_entity_poly.pdbx_seq_one_letter_code
_entity_poly.pdbx_strand_id
1 'polypeptide(L)'
;GKYAFRVEASKGYNSLSIERLIDLREKEPALDFENSFSVNAKDLNIKNSFTFDNKNLIPKEFATFSEIEFTYDVPFDGIYKIDLVHPYVSNDVMPSYHVRFLGRKEEGVISKRLNINQNEKLEEITTPVTLAYLTKGKHKGFIGGKFFVGFSKLIFTPIAKDDPLPKTLQKESQKNNFQYERVNPSILAFAGSRTDDGMDYKALSKPIEVKNSMEDSQVFEFTGMLENLPVPMASDDVSGELANIVTFGLWNNHLVKESSLKGPPLLIKSVEFEAPYYPVWPPKSYTEIFFKSKNQNNEEAYANEVIEKFMERAFRRTLNDSELDRYITFWKNIRSDFDSFEDGVKEVLIAILCSPNFIYLNQPMKLNSGEYDDEYYLASQLSYFLWNSPPDDKLIELASKGKLYRNLPSQIDRMIKNSKIENLINGFSYEWLRLDRHKNMDVNVQEYEDYTRFVKEDMFNETYEFVKHILINDLSIMNFIDSDFAMLNQNLAEFYGLNGVEGNGFRAVKLNKNQNRGGLLSQGSFLTGHSDGTQPHAIKRAVWLKEKILGDHPPPPPPNVPELDPETPGFEKLTLKEQLFLHRNKVSCMDCHKKIDPYGVIFENYDATGRYQLTMKGKPIDSKSVLPDGNEVDGIQDMKDYILKFKTEDFTKSIVKNLFSYANGRDVGFADEKEIKYIVERVKRDNYSFKTVIQEIIYSQSFYKKKKNWFSKLFKNE
;
A
#
# COMPACT_ATOMS: atom_id res chain seq x y z
N GLY A 1 -13.36 6.01 18.12
CA GLY A 1 -14.70 6.34 17.62
C GLY A 1 -14.69 6.37 16.11
N LYS A 2 -15.86 6.31 15.45
CA LYS A 2 -15.92 6.40 13.98
C LYS A 2 -15.49 7.80 13.52
N TYR A 3 -14.86 7.92 12.36
CA TYR A 3 -14.59 9.22 11.70
C TYR A 3 -15.22 9.25 10.30
N ALA A 4 -15.40 10.46 9.77
CA ALA A 4 -15.58 10.72 8.34
C ALA A 4 -14.58 11.77 7.87
N PHE A 5 -13.89 11.46 6.78
CA PHE A 5 -13.08 12.40 6.02
C PHE A 5 -13.76 12.60 4.67
N ARG A 6 -14.22 13.83 4.39
CA ARG A 6 -14.95 14.16 3.17
C ARG A 6 -14.14 15.14 2.34
N VAL A 7 -14.08 14.87 1.05
CA VAL A 7 -13.39 15.71 0.08
C VAL A 7 -14.37 16.03 -1.03
N GLU A 8 -14.73 17.30 -1.20
CA GLU A 8 -15.49 17.76 -2.37
C GLU A 8 -14.51 18.12 -3.48
N ALA A 9 -14.55 17.38 -4.59
CA ALA A 9 -13.59 17.55 -5.66
C ALA A 9 -14.16 17.28 -7.05
N SER A 10 -13.45 17.79 -8.07
CA SER A 10 -13.72 17.58 -9.50
C SER A 10 -12.42 17.61 -10.31
N LYS A 11 -12.50 17.36 -11.62
CA LYS A 11 -11.38 17.65 -12.53
C LYS A 11 -11.03 19.14 -12.47
N GLY A 12 -9.74 19.45 -12.35
CA GLY A 12 -9.25 20.83 -12.40
C GLY A 12 -8.78 21.26 -13.79
N TYR A 13 -8.22 22.47 -13.85
CA TYR A 13 -7.38 22.95 -14.94
C TYR A 13 -6.26 23.82 -14.36
N ASN A 14 -5.17 23.99 -15.11
CA ASN A 14 -4.13 24.95 -14.77
C ASN A 14 -4.68 26.37 -14.95
N SER A 15 -5.32 26.92 -13.92
CA SER A 15 -5.89 28.28 -13.96
C SER A 15 -4.78 29.32 -14.12
N LEU A 16 -5.00 30.26 -15.03
CA LEU A 16 -4.13 31.45 -15.18
C LEU A 16 -4.41 32.49 -14.10
N SER A 17 -5.55 32.37 -13.40
CA SER A 17 -6.07 33.37 -12.46
C SER A 17 -5.72 33.07 -11.01
N ILE A 18 -4.79 32.13 -10.77
CA ILE A 18 -4.27 31.82 -9.43
C ILE A 18 -2.95 32.54 -9.28
N GLU A 19 -2.73 33.12 -8.10
CA GLU A 19 -1.48 33.80 -7.78
C GLU A 19 -0.31 32.86 -7.85
N ARG A 20 0.68 33.22 -8.67
CA ARG A 20 1.84 32.38 -8.94
C ARG A 20 2.97 33.20 -9.53
N LEU A 21 4.18 32.69 -9.35
CA LEU A 21 5.33 33.14 -10.10
C LEU A 21 5.32 32.56 -11.52
N ILE A 22 5.85 33.32 -12.44
CA ILE A 22 5.96 33.04 -13.87
C ILE A 22 7.40 33.35 -14.27
N ASP A 23 8.02 32.44 -15.02
CA ASP A 23 9.40 32.64 -15.45
C ASP A 23 9.54 33.83 -16.41
N LEU A 24 10.61 34.59 -16.21
CA LEU A 24 11.01 35.67 -17.12
C LEU A 24 11.28 35.11 -18.51
N ARG A 25 10.68 35.72 -19.54
CA ARG A 25 10.97 35.42 -20.94
C ARG A 25 12.14 36.26 -21.48
N GLU A 26 12.32 37.44 -20.92
CA GLU A 26 13.37 38.40 -21.28
C GLU A 26 14.05 38.90 -19.99
N LYS A 27 15.35 39.22 -20.08
CA LYS A 27 16.17 39.67 -18.95
C LYS A 27 16.36 41.20 -18.90
N GLU A 28 15.54 41.95 -19.62
CA GLU A 28 15.55 43.42 -19.58
C GLU A 28 14.52 43.91 -18.54
N PRO A 29 14.75 45.06 -17.86
CA PRO A 29 13.75 45.70 -16.99
C PRO A 29 12.43 46.02 -17.70
N ALA A 30 11.34 46.17 -16.94
CA ALA A 30 10.09 46.68 -17.49
C ALA A 30 10.22 48.16 -17.87
N LEU A 31 9.63 48.56 -19.00
CA LEU A 31 9.38 49.97 -19.29
C LEU A 31 8.28 50.48 -18.37
N ASP A 32 8.37 51.74 -17.94
CA ASP A 32 7.36 52.32 -17.06
C ASP A 32 5.97 52.34 -17.75
N PHE A 33 4.94 51.97 -17.01
CA PHE A 33 3.60 51.72 -17.55
C PHE A 33 2.53 52.27 -16.60
N GLU A 34 1.36 52.60 -17.13
CA GLU A 34 0.25 53.12 -16.33
C GLU A 34 -0.19 52.09 -15.28
N ASN A 35 -0.30 52.52 -14.02
CA ASN A 35 -0.58 51.68 -12.84
C ASN A 35 0.59 50.80 -12.35
N SER A 36 1.82 51.07 -12.78
CA SER A 36 3.00 50.58 -12.06
C SER A 36 3.01 51.12 -10.63
N PHE A 37 3.40 50.27 -9.68
CA PHE A 37 3.59 50.68 -8.29
C PHE A 37 4.91 50.13 -7.77
N SER A 38 5.42 50.72 -6.69
CA SER A 38 6.70 50.32 -6.10
C SER A 38 6.62 50.17 -4.60
N VAL A 39 7.31 49.17 -4.07
CA VAL A 39 7.62 49.07 -2.65
C VAL A 39 8.99 49.70 -2.44
N ASN A 40 9.04 50.87 -1.80
CA ASN A 40 10.32 51.50 -1.50
C ASN A 40 10.86 51.01 -0.17
N ALA A 41 12.17 50.78 -0.11
CA ALA A 41 12.84 50.33 1.09
C ALA A 41 12.67 51.33 2.25
N LYS A 42 12.64 52.64 1.96
CA LYS A 42 12.39 53.72 2.93
C LYS A 42 11.05 53.66 3.66
N ASP A 43 10.06 52.99 3.05
CA ASP A 43 8.70 52.90 3.59
C ASP A 43 8.54 51.65 4.50
N LEU A 44 9.60 50.83 4.64
CA LEU A 44 9.59 49.62 5.45
C LEU A 44 9.92 49.88 6.91
N ASN A 45 9.29 49.09 7.79
CA ASN A 45 9.61 49.11 9.21
C ASN A 45 10.92 48.35 9.47
N ILE A 46 12.02 49.09 9.65
CA ILE A 46 13.38 48.56 9.74
C ILE A 46 13.53 47.66 10.99
N LYS A 47 14.05 46.45 10.79
CA LYS A 47 14.46 45.55 11.88
C LYS A 47 15.92 45.81 12.26
N ASN A 48 16.30 45.39 13.48
CA ASN A 48 17.66 45.53 13.98
C ASN A 48 18.75 44.91 13.08
N SER A 49 18.40 43.98 12.19
CA SER A 49 19.32 43.33 11.23
C SER A 49 19.61 44.12 9.95
N PHE A 50 18.90 45.22 9.69
CA PHE A 50 19.10 46.05 8.50
C PHE A 50 19.49 47.49 8.88
N THR A 51 20.16 48.17 7.96
CA THR A 51 20.51 49.60 8.05
C THR A 51 20.42 50.24 6.67
N PHE A 52 20.24 51.55 6.62
CA PHE A 52 20.34 52.28 5.36
C PHE A 52 21.79 52.62 5.04
N ASP A 53 22.18 52.42 3.78
CA ASP A 53 23.35 53.00 3.15
C ASP A 53 22.87 53.82 1.94
N ASN A 54 22.98 55.14 2.05
CA ASN A 54 22.32 56.10 1.16
C ASN A 54 20.81 55.81 1.01
N LYS A 55 20.38 55.37 -0.17
CA LYS A 55 18.96 55.04 -0.49
C LYS A 55 18.64 53.55 -0.36
N ASN A 56 19.65 52.72 -0.15
CA ASN A 56 19.52 51.26 -0.15
C ASN A 56 19.41 50.74 1.27
N LEU A 57 18.45 49.85 1.51
CA LEU A 57 18.35 49.11 2.76
C LEU A 57 19.21 47.85 2.66
N ILE A 58 20.31 47.82 3.41
CA ILE A 58 21.32 46.75 3.39
C ILE A 58 21.31 45.96 4.71
N PRO A 59 21.71 44.68 4.72
CA PRO A 59 21.89 43.94 5.98
C PRO A 59 23.10 44.48 6.76
N LYS A 60 23.02 44.49 8.10
CA LYS A 60 24.15 44.88 8.96
C LYS A 60 25.30 43.88 8.93
N GLU A 61 24.96 42.60 8.81
CA GLU A 61 25.94 41.52 8.66
C GLU A 61 25.86 40.97 7.25
N PHE A 62 26.92 41.21 6.49
CA PHE A 62 27.06 40.63 5.16
C PHE A 62 27.28 39.12 5.24
N ALA A 63 26.77 38.36 4.27
CA ALA A 63 26.86 36.89 4.18
C ALA A 63 26.09 36.07 5.23
N THR A 64 25.35 36.67 6.16
CA THR A 64 24.35 35.97 6.99
C THR A 64 22.96 36.06 6.37
N PHE A 65 22.07 35.11 6.67
CA PHE A 65 20.70 35.16 6.17
C PHE A 65 19.91 36.20 6.98
N SER A 66 19.52 37.29 6.32
CA SER A 66 18.65 38.33 6.89
C SER A 66 17.47 38.55 5.96
N GLU A 67 16.26 38.75 6.51
CA GLU A 67 15.04 38.96 5.71
C GLU A 67 14.14 40.01 6.38
N ILE A 68 13.46 40.83 5.58
CA ILE A 68 12.52 41.87 6.03
C ILE A 68 11.16 41.70 5.35
N GLU A 69 10.08 41.93 6.11
CA GLU A 69 8.70 41.89 5.61
C GLU A 69 8.35 43.22 4.93
N PHE A 70 7.61 43.14 3.83
CA PHE A 70 6.98 44.28 3.18
C PHE A 70 5.53 43.98 2.82
N THR A 71 4.73 45.04 2.68
CA THR A 71 3.34 44.94 2.21
C THR A 71 3.17 45.73 0.93
N TYR A 72 2.33 45.26 0.04
CA TYR A 72 2.05 45.92 -1.23
C TYR A 72 0.58 45.78 -1.62
N ASP A 73 0.03 46.78 -2.31
CA ASP A 73 -1.37 46.81 -2.73
C ASP A 73 -1.44 46.71 -4.24
N VAL A 74 -2.09 45.65 -4.73
CA VAL A 74 -2.21 45.35 -6.15
C VAL A 74 -3.50 45.98 -6.68
N PRO A 75 -3.42 46.89 -7.67
CA PRO A 75 -4.57 47.71 -8.07
C PRO A 75 -5.67 46.91 -8.81
N PHE A 76 -5.29 45.85 -9.53
CA PHE A 76 -6.21 44.98 -10.28
C PHE A 76 -5.60 43.59 -10.51
N ASP A 77 -6.45 42.61 -10.83
CA ASP A 77 -5.99 41.27 -11.17
C ASP A 77 -5.20 41.29 -12.50
N GLY A 78 -3.97 40.79 -12.48
CA GLY A 78 -3.13 40.85 -13.67
C GLY A 78 -1.78 40.19 -13.51
N ILE A 79 -1.04 40.15 -14.62
CA ILE A 79 0.37 39.74 -14.63
C ILE A 79 1.20 40.99 -14.41
N TYR A 80 2.12 40.93 -13.45
CA TYR A 80 3.07 41.98 -13.14
C TYR A 80 4.48 41.48 -13.39
N LYS A 81 5.29 42.25 -14.11
CA LYS A 81 6.74 42.08 -14.12
C LYS A 81 7.31 42.76 -12.89
N ILE A 82 8.17 42.04 -12.17
CA ILE A 82 8.74 42.52 -10.92
C ILE A 82 10.24 42.70 -11.10
N ASP A 83 10.69 43.93 -10.92
CA ASP A 83 12.08 44.33 -11.01
C ASP A 83 12.62 44.74 -9.63
N LEU A 84 13.85 44.35 -9.33
CA LEU A 84 14.57 44.69 -8.11
C LEU A 84 15.59 45.77 -8.42
N VAL A 85 15.48 46.91 -7.73
CA VAL A 85 16.48 47.97 -7.79
C VAL A 85 17.42 47.86 -6.59
N HIS A 86 18.70 47.67 -6.87
CA HIS A 86 19.73 47.40 -5.88
C HIS A 86 21.03 48.15 -6.20
N PRO A 87 21.93 48.36 -5.22
CA PRO A 87 23.19 49.04 -5.49
C PRO A 87 24.10 48.19 -6.38
N TYR A 88 25.02 48.84 -7.09
CA TYR A 88 26.12 48.14 -7.74
C TYR A 88 27.07 47.52 -6.71
N VAL A 89 27.46 46.27 -6.95
CA VAL A 89 28.40 45.50 -6.14
C VAL A 89 29.22 44.61 -7.07
N SER A 90 30.50 44.35 -6.72
CA SER A 90 31.32 43.42 -7.50
C SER A 90 30.74 42.01 -7.44
N ASN A 91 30.85 41.24 -8.53
CA ASN A 91 30.47 39.82 -8.52
C ASN A 91 31.31 38.97 -7.54
N ASP A 92 32.49 39.47 -7.10
CA ASP A 92 33.37 38.77 -6.16
C ASP A 92 32.74 38.55 -4.77
N VAL A 93 31.77 39.39 -4.38
CA VAL A 93 31.05 39.22 -3.10
C VAL A 93 29.85 38.27 -3.22
N MET A 94 29.68 37.62 -4.38
CA MET A 94 28.61 36.69 -4.69
C MET A 94 27.21 37.25 -4.38
N PRO A 95 26.84 38.42 -4.92
CA PRO A 95 25.57 39.06 -4.59
C PRO A 95 24.38 38.16 -4.91
N SER A 96 23.38 38.14 -4.04
CA SER A 96 22.17 37.34 -4.23
C SER A 96 20.93 38.06 -3.72
N TYR A 97 19.75 37.56 -4.11
CA TYR A 97 18.50 37.92 -3.47
C TYR A 97 17.67 36.68 -3.18
N HIS A 98 16.91 36.77 -2.10
CA HIS A 98 15.84 35.87 -1.69
C HIS A 98 14.59 36.73 -1.54
N VAL A 99 13.56 36.49 -2.36
CA VAL A 99 12.30 37.23 -2.31
C VAL A 99 11.14 36.27 -2.22
N ARG A 100 10.16 36.60 -1.39
CA ARG A 100 8.86 35.91 -1.29
C ARG A 100 7.77 36.89 -1.67
N PHE A 101 7.05 36.66 -2.76
CA PHE A 101 5.95 37.55 -3.16
C PHE A 101 4.60 37.09 -2.63
N LEU A 102 4.39 35.79 -2.45
CA LEU A 102 3.08 35.20 -2.11
C LEU A 102 3.00 34.81 -0.62
N GLY A 103 3.42 35.71 0.27
CA GLY A 103 3.54 35.44 1.70
C GLY A 103 4.63 34.43 2.04
N ARG A 104 4.31 33.40 2.84
CA ARG A 104 5.26 32.34 3.24
C ARG A 104 5.14 31.06 2.40
N LYS A 105 4.32 31.06 1.34
CA LYS A 105 4.17 29.90 0.43
C LYS A 105 5.47 29.64 -0.33
N GLU A 106 5.89 28.39 -0.44
CA GLU A 106 7.11 27.99 -1.18
C GLU A 106 7.03 28.38 -2.66
N GLU A 107 5.84 28.27 -3.27
CA GLU A 107 5.58 28.67 -4.66
C GLU A 107 5.82 30.15 -4.95
N GLY A 108 5.89 30.98 -3.90
CA GLY A 108 6.18 32.41 -3.99
C GLY A 108 7.65 32.77 -3.79
N VAL A 109 8.54 31.79 -3.58
CA VAL A 109 9.95 32.00 -3.24
C VAL A 109 10.83 32.04 -4.49
N ILE A 110 11.70 33.04 -4.56
CA ILE A 110 12.77 33.13 -5.56
C ILE A 110 14.08 33.43 -4.83
N SER A 111 15.06 32.55 -5.03
CA SER A 111 16.41 32.74 -4.51
C SER A 111 17.40 32.59 -5.66
N LYS A 112 18.05 33.67 -6.07
CA LYS A 112 18.98 33.69 -7.21
C LYS A 112 20.21 34.54 -6.92
N ARG A 113 21.31 34.24 -7.62
CA ARG A 113 22.48 35.11 -7.68
C ARG A 113 22.20 36.30 -8.60
N LEU A 114 22.70 37.47 -8.21
CA LEU A 114 22.72 38.66 -9.06
C LEU A 114 23.94 38.57 -9.98
N ASN A 115 23.72 38.55 -11.28
CA ASN A 115 24.79 38.60 -12.28
C ASN A 115 24.91 40.03 -12.78
N ILE A 116 25.84 40.80 -12.19
CA ILE A 116 26.01 42.21 -12.51
C ILE A 116 27.03 42.35 -13.63
N ASN A 117 26.71 43.12 -14.67
CA ASN A 117 27.63 43.40 -15.76
C ASN A 117 28.75 44.35 -15.27
N GLN A 118 30.00 43.94 -15.37
CA GLN A 118 31.16 44.70 -14.85
C GLN A 118 31.40 46.02 -15.60
N ASN A 119 30.82 46.18 -16.80
CA ASN A 119 31.01 47.36 -17.64
C ASN A 119 30.07 48.55 -17.29
N GLU A 120 29.08 48.35 -16.41
CA GLU A 120 28.09 49.36 -16.03
C GLU A 120 28.17 49.66 -14.53
N LYS A 121 29.03 50.63 -14.14
CA LYS A 121 29.13 51.11 -12.75
C LYS A 121 28.10 52.19 -12.46
N LEU A 122 26.82 51.85 -12.55
CA LEU A 122 25.72 52.73 -12.16
C LEU A 122 25.56 52.71 -10.63
N GLU A 123 25.06 53.80 -10.04
CA GLU A 123 24.76 53.84 -8.59
C GLU A 123 23.65 52.85 -8.20
N GLU A 124 22.68 52.65 -9.10
CA GLU A 124 21.57 51.70 -8.94
C GLU A 124 21.44 50.84 -10.20
N ILE A 125 21.24 49.55 -10.00
CA ILE A 125 21.00 48.56 -11.05
C ILE A 125 19.58 48.06 -10.90
N THR A 126 18.85 47.98 -12.01
CA THR A 126 17.53 47.36 -12.05
C THR A 126 17.66 45.96 -12.63
N THR A 127 17.39 44.95 -11.82
CA THR A 127 17.46 43.54 -12.22
C THR A 127 16.06 42.93 -12.25
N PRO A 128 15.62 42.39 -13.39
CA PRO A 128 14.37 41.64 -13.46
C PRO A 128 14.40 40.41 -12.58
N VAL A 129 13.38 40.24 -11.76
CA VAL A 129 13.27 39.11 -10.81
C VAL A 129 12.38 38.02 -11.39
N THR A 130 11.15 38.38 -11.76
CA THR A 130 10.11 37.42 -12.16
C THR A 130 8.93 38.12 -12.83
N LEU A 131 8.02 37.33 -13.40
CA LEU A 131 6.65 37.72 -13.65
C LEU A 131 5.77 37.08 -12.56
N ALA A 132 4.67 37.70 -12.17
CA ALA A 132 3.73 37.12 -11.22
C ALA A 132 2.30 37.45 -11.63
N TYR A 133 1.40 36.47 -11.56
CA TYR A 133 -0.03 36.78 -11.53
C TYR A 133 -0.40 37.15 -10.10
N LEU A 134 -1.01 38.32 -9.89
CA LEU A 134 -1.40 38.83 -8.58
C LEU A 134 -2.88 39.23 -8.60
N THR A 135 -3.59 38.93 -7.52
CA THR A 135 -4.98 39.38 -7.36
C THR A 135 -5.04 40.76 -6.74
N LYS A 136 -6.11 41.50 -7.00
CA LYS A 136 -6.35 42.82 -6.45
C LYS A 136 -6.40 42.79 -4.92
N GLY A 137 -5.74 43.76 -4.29
CA GLY A 137 -5.80 44.00 -2.86
C GLY A 137 -4.43 43.91 -2.17
N LYS A 138 -4.46 43.76 -0.85
CA LYS A 138 -3.26 43.82 -0.01
C LYS A 138 -2.56 42.47 0.09
N HIS A 139 -1.26 42.50 -0.16
CA HIS A 139 -0.36 41.36 -0.13
C HIS A 139 0.79 41.58 0.85
N LYS A 140 1.42 40.47 1.24
CA LYS A 140 2.60 40.43 2.08
C LYS A 140 3.73 39.71 1.36
N GLY A 141 4.93 40.27 1.44
CA GLY A 141 6.14 39.67 0.90
C GLY A 141 7.32 39.81 1.84
N PHE A 142 8.40 39.14 1.49
CA PHE A 142 9.65 39.16 2.23
C PHE A 142 10.82 39.31 1.28
N ILE A 143 11.86 40.05 1.64
CA ILE A 143 13.06 40.21 0.83
C ILE A 143 14.32 40.15 1.71
N GLY A 144 15.37 39.55 1.19
CA GLY A 144 16.65 39.45 1.87
C GLY A 144 17.50 38.30 1.34
N GLY A 145 17.99 37.45 2.22
CA GLY A 145 18.76 36.25 1.91
C GLY A 145 20.21 36.32 2.37
N LYS A 146 20.95 35.22 2.12
CA LYS A 146 22.39 35.16 2.35
C LYS A 146 23.12 35.90 1.24
N PHE A 147 24.12 36.73 1.56
CA PHE A 147 24.80 37.60 0.58
C PHE A 147 23.86 38.62 -0.09
N PHE A 148 22.80 39.02 0.61
CA PHE A 148 21.92 40.07 0.14
C PHE A 148 22.64 41.42 0.15
N VAL A 149 22.61 42.13 -0.96
CA VAL A 149 23.35 43.40 -1.14
C VAL A 149 22.49 44.63 -0.90
N GLY A 150 21.26 44.40 -0.46
CA GLY A 150 20.26 45.44 -0.22
C GLY A 150 19.49 45.82 -1.47
N PHE A 151 18.54 46.72 -1.29
CA PHE A 151 17.67 47.23 -2.34
C PHE A 151 17.13 48.61 -1.99
N SER A 152 16.76 49.40 -2.99
CA SER A 152 16.08 50.68 -2.80
C SER A 152 14.58 50.58 -3.09
N LYS A 153 14.19 49.79 -4.09
CA LYS A 153 12.78 49.55 -4.43
C LYS A 153 12.55 48.24 -5.17
N LEU A 154 11.35 47.69 -5.00
CA LEU A 154 10.77 46.67 -5.88
C LEU A 154 9.73 47.36 -6.76
N ILE A 155 9.81 47.19 -8.07
CA ILE A 155 8.89 47.79 -9.05
C ILE A 155 7.98 46.69 -9.57
N PHE A 156 6.68 46.92 -9.53
CA PHE A 156 5.66 46.03 -10.05
C PHE A 156 4.98 46.70 -11.25
N THR A 157 5.33 46.25 -12.44
CA THR A 157 4.83 46.81 -13.69
C THR A 157 3.77 45.88 -14.30
N PRO A 158 2.50 46.29 -14.43
CA PRO A 158 1.49 45.46 -15.04
C PRO A 158 1.80 45.21 -16.53
N ILE A 159 1.58 43.98 -16.97
CA ILE A 159 1.63 43.60 -18.37
C ILE A 159 0.27 43.90 -19.01
N ALA A 160 0.28 44.65 -20.11
CA ALA A 160 -0.93 45.05 -20.81
C ALA A 160 -1.69 43.82 -21.35
N LYS A 161 -3.03 43.90 -21.43
CA LYS A 161 -3.87 42.76 -21.87
C LYS A 161 -3.63 42.36 -23.33
N ASP A 162 -3.18 43.31 -24.15
CA ASP A 162 -2.86 43.14 -25.56
C ASP A 162 -1.44 42.61 -25.81
N ASP A 163 -0.59 42.59 -24.76
CA ASP A 163 0.73 41.99 -24.80
C ASP A 163 0.65 40.51 -25.25
N PRO A 164 1.63 40.01 -26.05
CA PRO A 164 1.66 38.61 -26.48
C PRO A 164 1.75 37.60 -25.32
N LEU A 165 2.32 37.96 -24.18
CA LEU A 165 2.58 37.07 -23.04
C LEU A 165 1.28 36.50 -22.43
N PRO A 166 0.26 37.28 -22.03
CA PRO A 166 -1.03 36.76 -21.57
C PRO A 166 -1.63 35.71 -22.52
N LYS A 167 -1.65 36.00 -23.84
CA LYS A 167 -2.16 35.07 -24.87
C LYS A 167 -1.31 33.81 -24.98
N THR A 168 0.01 33.94 -24.85
CA THR A 168 0.96 32.82 -24.89
C THR A 168 0.76 31.90 -23.68
N LEU A 169 0.70 32.47 -22.48
CA LEU A 169 0.41 31.71 -21.25
C LEU A 169 -0.96 31.03 -21.31
N GLN A 170 -1.96 31.68 -21.92
CA GLN A 170 -3.26 31.06 -22.14
C GLN A 170 -3.19 29.87 -23.08
N LYS A 171 -2.46 29.98 -24.19
CA LYS A 171 -2.21 28.84 -25.10
C LYS A 171 -1.43 27.73 -24.41
N GLU A 172 -0.42 28.05 -23.60
CA GLU A 172 0.35 27.07 -22.82
C GLU A 172 -0.53 26.34 -21.79
N SER A 173 -1.37 27.07 -21.05
CA SER A 173 -2.34 26.48 -20.14
C SER A 173 -3.35 25.59 -20.88
N GLN A 174 -3.90 26.06 -22.00
CA GLN A 174 -4.82 25.26 -22.83
C GLN A 174 -4.15 23.98 -23.34
N LYS A 175 -2.91 24.05 -23.84
CA LYS A 175 -2.13 22.89 -24.27
C LYS A 175 -1.87 21.92 -23.11
N ASN A 176 -1.49 22.45 -21.95
CA ASN A 176 -1.26 21.66 -20.73
C ASN A 176 -2.53 21.05 -20.16
N ASN A 177 -3.70 21.62 -20.41
CA ASN A 177 -4.98 21.03 -20.02
C ASN A 177 -5.43 19.99 -21.06
N PHE A 178 -5.21 20.26 -22.35
CA PHE A 178 -5.56 19.35 -23.44
C PHE A 178 -4.83 18.00 -23.34
N GLN A 179 -3.55 18.00 -22.94
CA GLN A 179 -2.81 16.75 -22.73
C GLN A 179 -3.43 15.83 -21.65
N TYR A 180 -4.20 16.40 -20.72
CA TYR A 180 -4.85 15.68 -19.63
C TYR A 180 -6.37 15.57 -19.80
N GLU A 181 -6.93 16.03 -20.92
CA GLU A 181 -8.38 16.03 -21.16
C GLU A 181 -8.99 14.61 -21.03
N ARG A 182 -8.25 13.61 -21.51
CA ARG A 182 -8.65 12.19 -21.48
C ARG A 182 -8.16 11.43 -20.25
N VAL A 183 -7.51 12.11 -19.31
CA VAL A 183 -6.89 11.49 -18.13
C VAL A 183 -7.62 11.97 -16.89
N ASN A 184 -7.96 11.06 -15.98
CA ASN A 184 -8.61 11.41 -14.73
C ASN A 184 -7.56 11.62 -13.62
N PRO A 185 -7.66 12.68 -12.80
CA PRO A 185 -6.96 12.71 -11.53
C PRO A 185 -7.51 11.63 -10.60
N SER A 186 -6.73 11.27 -9.59
CA SER A 186 -7.12 10.23 -8.63
C SER A 186 -6.95 10.73 -7.21
N ILE A 187 -7.97 10.55 -6.38
CA ILE A 187 -7.93 10.87 -4.97
C ILE A 187 -7.44 9.65 -4.17
N LEU A 188 -6.45 9.88 -3.30
CA LEU A 188 -6.09 8.97 -2.22
C LEU A 188 -6.03 9.74 -0.91
N ALA A 189 -6.98 9.46 -0.01
CA ALA A 189 -6.94 9.96 1.35
C ALA A 189 -6.05 9.07 2.22
N PHE A 190 -5.30 9.67 3.14
CA PHE A 190 -4.44 8.94 4.08
C PHE A 190 -4.44 9.57 5.47
N ALA A 191 -4.03 8.76 6.46
CA ALA A 191 -3.63 9.23 7.78
C ALA A 191 -2.23 8.70 8.10
N GLY A 192 -1.37 9.52 8.69
CA GLY A 192 0.01 9.15 8.96
C GLY A 192 0.70 10.06 9.96
N SER A 193 1.99 9.84 10.14
CA SER A 193 2.87 10.68 10.94
C SER A 193 4.14 10.98 10.16
N ARG A 194 4.69 12.17 10.36
CA ARG A 194 5.98 12.54 9.79
C ARG A 194 7.10 11.91 10.62
N THR A 195 8.08 11.35 9.92
CA THR A 195 9.33 10.82 10.45
C THR A 195 10.51 11.59 9.83
N ASP A 196 11.72 11.42 10.36
CA ASP A 196 12.90 12.12 9.83
C ASP A 196 13.26 11.68 8.39
N ASP A 197 12.91 10.45 8.04
CA ASP A 197 13.13 9.83 6.73
C ASP A 197 11.91 9.90 5.80
N GLY A 198 10.81 10.54 6.22
CA GLY A 198 9.65 10.80 5.38
C GLY A 198 8.32 10.84 6.12
N MET A 199 7.34 10.11 5.59
CA MET A 199 6.02 10.00 6.18
C MET A 199 5.60 8.54 6.15
N ASP A 200 5.31 8.02 7.34
CA ASP A 200 4.62 6.76 7.51
C ASP A 200 3.12 7.02 7.51
N TYR A 201 2.43 6.41 6.57
CA TYR A 201 1.01 6.64 6.37
C TYR A 201 0.28 5.36 6.04
N LYS A 202 -1.02 5.38 6.31
CA LYS A 202 -1.98 4.37 5.92
C LYS A 202 -3.04 5.02 5.04
N ALA A 203 -3.20 4.50 3.84
CA ALA A 203 -4.29 4.90 2.97
C ALA A 203 -5.65 4.55 3.61
N LEU A 204 -6.61 5.46 3.52
CA LEU A 204 -7.96 5.25 4.05
C LEU A 204 -8.83 4.43 3.10
N SER A 205 -8.43 4.33 1.83
CA SER A 205 -9.09 3.54 0.78
C SER A 205 -8.12 3.17 -0.33
N LYS A 206 -8.59 2.40 -1.33
CA LYS A 206 -7.94 2.34 -2.64
C LYS A 206 -8.07 3.71 -3.34
N PRO A 207 -7.16 4.08 -4.27
CA PRO A 207 -7.29 5.31 -5.06
C PRO A 207 -8.60 5.34 -5.85
N ILE A 208 -9.26 6.50 -5.90
CA ILE A 208 -10.54 6.71 -6.60
C ILE A 208 -10.32 7.70 -7.73
N GLU A 209 -10.67 7.36 -8.97
CA GLU A 209 -10.63 8.32 -10.08
C GLU A 209 -11.72 9.38 -9.96
N VAL A 210 -11.36 10.64 -10.22
CA VAL A 210 -12.30 11.76 -10.27
C VAL A 210 -12.68 12.01 -11.73
N LYS A 211 -13.88 11.55 -12.08
CA LYS A 211 -14.36 11.55 -13.47
C LYS A 211 -15.17 12.79 -13.82
N ASN A 212 -15.81 13.41 -12.83
CA ASN A 212 -16.73 14.51 -13.03
C ASN A 212 -16.01 15.76 -13.54
N SER A 213 -16.71 16.50 -14.39
CA SER A 213 -16.24 17.78 -14.93
C SER A 213 -16.05 18.81 -13.83
N MET A 214 -15.31 19.88 -14.10
CA MET A 214 -15.00 20.92 -13.11
C MET A 214 -16.24 21.59 -12.48
N GLU A 215 -17.31 21.71 -13.26
CA GLU A 215 -18.57 22.34 -12.83
C GLU A 215 -19.38 21.42 -11.89
N ASP A 216 -19.15 20.12 -11.97
CA ASP A 216 -19.89 19.07 -11.27
C ASP A 216 -19.00 18.42 -10.21
N SER A 217 -18.96 19.02 -9.02
CA SER A 217 -18.14 18.48 -7.93
C SER A 217 -18.84 17.36 -7.19
N GLN A 218 -18.08 16.34 -6.84
CA GLN A 218 -18.54 15.17 -6.11
C GLN A 218 -17.90 15.15 -4.71
N VAL A 219 -18.67 14.72 -3.71
CA VAL A 219 -18.15 14.42 -2.37
C VAL A 219 -17.65 12.97 -2.32
N PHE A 220 -16.37 12.80 -1.98
CA PHE A 220 -15.73 11.53 -1.68
C PHE A 220 -15.65 11.38 -0.16
N GLU A 221 -16.37 10.41 0.41
CA GLU A 221 -16.40 10.15 1.86
C GLU A 221 -15.60 8.89 2.20
N PHE A 222 -14.64 9.05 3.12
CA PHE A 222 -13.82 7.98 3.68
C PHE A 222 -14.19 7.81 5.15
N THR A 223 -14.59 6.61 5.55
CA THR A 223 -14.98 6.35 6.95
C THR A 223 -14.20 5.19 7.52
N GLY A 224 -13.94 5.25 8.83
CA GLY A 224 -13.24 4.19 9.55
C GLY A 224 -13.35 4.39 11.06
N MET A 225 -12.60 3.56 11.79
CA MET A 225 -12.43 3.71 13.25
C MET A 225 -11.12 4.43 13.52
N LEU A 226 -11.14 5.45 14.39
CA LEU A 226 -9.94 6.17 14.82
C LEU A 226 -8.88 5.22 15.41
N GLU A 227 -9.31 4.17 16.10
CA GLU A 227 -8.48 3.15 16.72
C GLU A 227 -7.67 2.32 15.69
N ASN A 228 -8.07 2.34 14.42
CA ASN A 228 -7.39 1.63 13.33
C ASN A 228 -6.39 2.51 12.57
N LEU A 229 -6.27 3.79 12.95
CA LEU A 229 -5.34 4.75 12.35
C LEU A 229 -3.97 4.65 13.05
N PRO A 230 -2.86 4.92 12.34
CA PRO A 230 -1.54 4.93 12.95
C PRO A 230 -1.49 5.97 14.07
N VAL A 231 -0.98 5.55 15.22
CA VAL A 231 -0.70 6.45 16.36
C VAL A 231 0.72 6.98 16.17
N PRO A 232 0.96 8.30 16.26
CA PRO A 232 2.30 8.84 16.15
C PRO A 232 3.17 8.23 17.24
N MET A 233 4.29 7.63 16.86
CA MET A 233 5.27 7.17 17.83
C MET A 233 6.08 8.38 18.29
N ALA A 234 5.98 8.70 19.58
CA ALA A 234 6.91 9.63 20.19
C ALA A 234 8.30 9.01 20.19
N SER A 235 9.21 9.53 19.37
CA SER A 235 10.64 9.29 19.53
C SER A 235 11.30 10.57 20.02
N ASP A 236 12.33 10.40 20.86
CA ASP A 236 13.16 11.51 21.34
C ASP A 236 14.05 12.07 20.21
N ASP A 237 14.15 11.36 19.07
CA ASP A 237 15.03 11.66 17.95
C ASP A 237 14.38 12.56 16.88
N VAL A 238 13.04 12.57 16.75
CA VAL A 238 12.34 13.37 15.73
C VAL A 238 12.13 14.79 16.28
N SER A 239 13.02 15.71 15.89
CA SER A 239 12.98 17.11 16.31
C SER A 239 12.28 18.00 15.26
N GLY A 240 11.13 18.59 15.61
CA GLY A 240 10.43 19.55 14.75
C GLY A 240 9.00 19.87 15.18
N GLU A 241 8.45 21.00 14.71
CA GLU A 241 7.10 21.48 15.06
C GLU A 241 5.95 20.53 14.62
N LEU A 242 6.25 19.59 13.71
CA LEU A 242 5.30 18.60 13.18
C LEU A 242 5.56 17.17 13.67
N ALA A 243 6.55 16.98 14.55
CA ALA A 243 6.80 15.70 15.20
C ALA A 243 5.58 15.32 16.06
N ASN A 244 5.26 14.04 16.14
CA ASN A 244 4.19 13.51 17.01
C ASN A 244 2.76 13.97 16.69
N ILE A 245 2.50 14.49 15.49
CA ILE A 245 1.17 14.87 15.02
C ILE A 245 0.64 13.84 14.02
N VAL A 246 -0.61 13.40 14.20
CA VAL A 246 -1.34 12.66 13.15
C VAL A 246 -1.69 13.64 12.03
N THR A 247 -1.18 13.38 10.84
CA THR A 247 -1.49 14.11 9.63
C THR A 247 -2.58 13.37 8.86
N PHE A 248 -3.69 14.05 8.58
CA PHE A 248 -4.65 13.62 7.57
C PHE A 248 -4.36 14.36 6.28
N GLY A 249 -4.26 13.64 5.18
CA GLY A 249 -3.87 14.23 3.91
C GLY A 249 -4.59 13.61 2.73
N LEU A 250 -4.42 14.30 1.61
CA LEU A 250 -5.00 13.97 0.33
C LEU A 250 -3.91 14.04 -0.73
N TRP A 251 -3.78 12.97 -1.51
CA TRP A 251 -2.95 12.98 -2.70
C TRP A 251 -3.81 12.97 -3.96
N ASN A 252 -3.37 13.75 -4.94
CA ASN A 252 -3.63 13.39 -6.33
C ASN A 252 -2.74 12.20 -6.67
N ASN A 253 -3.24 10.99 -6.46
CA ASN A 253 -2.52 9.75 -6.64
C ASN A 253 -2.36 9.37 -8.12
N HIS A 254 -2.62 10.27 -9.07
CA HIS A 254 -2.26 10.01 -10.45
C HIS A 254 -0.74 9.85 -10.58
N LEU A 255 -0.28 8.77 -11.19
CA LEU A 255 1.14 8.47 -11.27
C LEU A 255 1.84 9.44 -12.22
N VAL A 256 2.76 10.25 -11.67
CA VAL A 256 3.59 11.18 -12.44
C VAL A 256 5.05 10.82 -12.20
N LYS A 257 5.74 10.37 -13.25
CA LYS A 257 7.13 9.89 -13.17
C LYS A 257 8.14 10.94 -13.59
N GLU A 258 7.79 11.79 -14.55
CA GLU A 258 8.65 12.90 -14.98
C GLU A 258 8.36 14.14 -14.13
N SER A 259 9.39 14.67 -13.48
CA SER A 259 9.28 15.90 -12.66
C SER A 259 8.86 17.15 -13.45
N SER A 260 9.00 17.11 -14.78
CA SER A 260 8.51 18.15 -15.71
C SER A 260 6.99 18.13 -15.87
N LEU A 261 6.35 16.97 -15.63
CA LEU A 261 4.91 16.79 -15.72
C LEU A 261 4.27 17.04 -14.36
N LYS A 262 3.05 17.59 -14.38
CA LYS A 262 2.28 17.86 -13.14
C LYS A 262 1.13 16.88 -12.92
N GLY A 263 0.85 16.04 -13.92
CA GLY A 263 -0.32 15.17 -13.94
C GLY A 263 -1.63 15.94 -14.19
N PRO A 264 -2.76 15.21 -14.32
CA PRO A 264 -4.08 15.81 -14.44
C PRO A 264 -4.41 16.61 -13.16
N PRO A 265 -4.78 17.89 -13.27
CA PRO A 265 -5.07 18.72 -12.11
C PRO A 265 -6.35 18.25 -11.39
N LEU A 266 -6.30 18.25 -10.07
CA LEU A 266 -7.42 17.94 -9.18
C LEU A 266 -7.90 19.23 -8.50
N LEU A 267 -9.18 19.59 -8.69
CA LEU A 267 -9.76 20.75 -8.02
C LEU A 267 -10.42 20.31 -6.72
N ILE A 268 -9.93 20.83 -5.59
CA ILE A 268 -10.52 20.63 -4.26
C ILE A 268 -11.32 21.86 -3.88
N LYS A 269 -12.62 21.68 -3.65
CA LYS A 269 -13.52 22.75 -3.16
C LYS A 269 -13.54 22.82 -1.64
N SER A 270 -13.60 21.68 -0.98
CA SER A 270 -13.63 21.59 0.48
C SER A 270 -13.03 20.27 0.96
N VAL A 271 -12.48 20.30 2.17
CA VAL A 271 -12.03 19.13 2.92
C VAL A 271 -12.61 19.25 4.33
N GLU A 272 -13.27 18.20 4.78
CA GLU A 272 -13.90 18.13 6.10
C GLU A 272 -13.43 16.86 6.81
N PHE A 273 -13.04 16.99 8.08
CA PHE A 273 -12.78 15.86 8.96
C PHE A 273 -13.68 15.97 10.19
N GLU A 274 -14.50 14.94 10.41
CA GLU A 274 -15.45 14.87 11.50
C GLU A 274 -15.14 13.65 12.38
N ALA A 275 -14.89 13.89 13.67
CA ALA A 275 -14.70 12.83 14.65
C ALA A 275 -15.08 13.28 16.09
N PRO A 276 -15.81 12.45 16.87
CA PRO A 276 -16.39 11.18 16.44
C PRO A 276 -17.62 11.40 15.55
N TYR A 277 -17.68 10.70 14.42
CA TYR A 277 -18.73 10.82 13.41
C TYR A 277 -19.84 9.79 13.64
N TYR A 278 -21.02 10.27 14.02
CA TYR A 278 -22.23 9.45 14.20
C TYR A 278 -23.40 10.08 13.44
N PRO A 279 -23.55 9.80 12.12
CA PRO A 279 -24.61 10.40 11.31
C PRO A 279 -26.01 10.01 11.79
N VAL A 280 -26.11 8.92 12.54
CA VAL A 280 -27.33 8.47 13.21
C VAL A 280 -26.95 8.17 14.66
N TRP A 281 -27.71 8.73 15.60
CA TRP A 281 -27.61 8.44 17.03
C TRP A 281 -28.88 7.74 17.53
N PRO A 282 -28.76 6.62 18.27
CA PRO A 282 -27.52 5.89 18.57
C PRO A 282 -26.88 5.23 17.33
N PRO A 283 -25.57 4.95 17.35
CA PRO A 283 -24.89 4.34 16.21
C PRO A 283 -25.35 2.92 15.95
N LYS A 284 -25.11 2.41 14.74
CA LYS A 284 -25.45 1.04 14.33
C LYS A 284 -24.96 -0.02 15.31
N SER A 285 -23.73 0.13 15.82
CA SER A 285 -23.16 -0.77 16.84
C SER A 285 -23.98 -0.82 18.13
N TYR A 286 -24.56 0.30 18.56
CA TYR A 286 -25.45 0.34 19.71
C TYR A 286 -26.80 -0.30 19.36
N THR A 287 -27.43 0.11 18.26
CA THR A 287 -28.77 -0.39 17.89
C THR A 287 -28.81 -1.86 17.47
N GLU A 288 -27.68 -2.43 17.05
CA GLU A 288 -27.56 -3.87 16.80
C GLU A 288 -27.61 -4.69 18.09
N ILE A 289 -27.07 -4.15 19.19
CA ILE A 289 -27.06 -4.78 20.52
C ILE A 289 -28.37 -4.44 21.25
N PHE A 290 -28.63 -3.15 21.47
CA PHE A 290 -29.83 -2.62 22.14
C PHE A 290 -30.89 -2.22 21.10
N PHE A 291 -31.49 -3.23 20.47
CA PHE A 291 -32.50 -3.04 19.42
C PHE A 291 -33.88 -2.66 19.99
N LYS A 292 -34.73 -2.03 19.18
CA LYS A 292 -36.10 -1.69 19.59
C LYS A 292 -36.93 -2.95 19.89
N SER A 293 -37.50 -3.02 21.09
CA SER A 293 -38.37 -4.10 21.55
C SER A 293 -39.57 -3.57 22.34
N LYS A 294 -40.67 -4.33 22.35
CA LYS A 294 -41.83 -4.06 23.22
C LYS A 294 -41.49 -4.22 24.70
N ASN A 295 -40.45 -5.00 25.01
CA ASN A 295 -40.03 -5.31 26.37
C ASN A 295 -39.03 -4.30 26.95
N GLN A 296 -38.67 -3.22 26.25
CA GLN A 296 -37.67 -2.23 26.70
C GLN A 296 -37.96 -1.62 28.09
N ASN A 297 -39.22 -1.55 28.50
CA ASN A 297 -39.62 -1.02 29.81
C ASN A 297 -39.56 -2.07 30.94
N ASN A 298 -39.25 -3.33 30.62
CA ASN A 298 -39.01 -4.41 31.56
C ASN A 298 -37.55 -4.85 31.41
N GLU A 299 -36.69 -4.35 32.30
CA GLU A 299 -35.24 -4.59 32.21
C GLU A 299 -34.90 -6.07 32.11
N GLU A 300 -35.54 -6.94 32.91
CA GLU A 300 -35.24 -8.37 32.91
C GLU A 300 -35.64 -9.01 31.58
N ALA A 301 -36.86 -8.74 31.08
CA ALA A 301 -37.31 -9.28 29.81
C ALA A 301 -36.45 -8.77 28.64
N TYR A 302 -36.03 -7.50 28.68
CA TYR A 302 -35.19 -6.92 27.64
C TYR A 302 -33.74 -7.42 27.71
N ALA A 303 -33.18 -7.62 28.90
CA ALA A 303 -31.87 -8.23 29.08
C ALA A 303 -31.83 -9.64 28.49
N ASN A 304 -32.88 -10.44 28.72
CA ASN A 304 -33.04 -11.76 28.10
C ASN A 304 -32.92 -11.67 26.57
N GLU A 305 -33.71 -10.82 25.93
CA GLU A 305 -33.71 -10.66 24.47
C GLU A 305 -32.36 -10.18 23.90
N VAL A 306 -31.73 -9.21 24.56
CA VAL A 306 -30.44 -8.64 24.12
C VAL A 306 -29.31 -9.68 24.26
N ILE A 307 -29.24 -10.33 25.42
CA ILE A 307 -28.20 -11.31 25.73
C ILE A 307 -28.38 -12.55 24.84
N GLU A 308 -29.60 -13.06 24.67
CA GLU A 308 -29.89 -14.19 23.79
C GLU A 308 -29.41 -13.93 22.37
N LYS A 309 -29.86 -12.82 21.77
CA LYS A 309 -29.49 -12.46 20.39
C LYS A 309 -27.98 -12.25 20.23
N PHE A 310 -27.32 -11.64 21.21
CA PHE A 310 -25.87 -11.48 21.17
C PHE A 310 -25.14 -12.82 21.29
N MET A 311 -25.57 -13.69 22.21
CA MET A 311 -25.00 -15.01 22.40
C MET A 311 -25.15 -15.89 21.16
N GLU A 312 -26.31 -15.90 20.49
CA GLU A 312 -26.50 -16.67 19.26
C GLU A 312 -25.53 -16.24 18.15
N ARG A 313 -25.32 -14.93 18.02
CA ARG A 313 -24.35 -14.37 17.06
C ARG A 313 -22.90 -14.68 17.47
N ALA A 314 -22.56 -14.55 18.75
CA ALA A 314 -21.22 -14.80 19.27
C ALA A 314 -20.84 -16.29 19.18
N PHE A 315 -21.76 -17.18 19.53
CA PHE A 315 -21.54 -18.63 19.51
C PHE A 315 -21.86 -19.26 18.15
N ARG A 316 -22.47 -18.49 17.23
CA ARG A 316 -22.74 -18.86 15.83
C ARG A 316 -23.69 -20.06 15.69
N ARG A 317 -24.58 -20.22 16.66
CA ARG A 317 -25.60 -21.29 16.74
C ARG A 317 -26.75 -20.85 17.65
N THR A 318 -27.84 -21.59 17.58
CA THR A 318 -28.91 -21.51 18.60
C THR A 318 -28.38 -21.92 19.97
N LEU A 319 -28.91 -21.29 21.01
CA LEU A 319 -28.54 -21.58 22.39
C LEU A 319 -29.24 -22.84 22.89
N ASN A 320 -28.61 -23.52 23.84
CA ASN A 320 -29.27 -24.56 24.63
C ASN A 320 -30.03 -23.91 25.80
N ASP A 321 -31.13 -24.53 26.23
CA ASP A 321 -32.05 -23.98 27.26
C ASP A 321 -31.35 -23.47 28.53
N SER A 322 -30.24 -24.08 28.96
CA SER A 322 -29.51 -23.72 30.17
C SER A 322 -28.36 -22.72 29.98
N GLU A 323 -27.97 -22.41 28.74
CA GLU A 323 -26.83 -21.52 28.48
C GLU A 323 -27.20 -20.06 28.74
N LEU A 324 -28.39 -19.63 28.30
CA LEU A 324 -28.87 -18.27 28.51
C LEU A 324 -29.05 -17.96 29.99
N ASP A 325 -29.66 -18.88 30.74
CA ASP A 325 -29.93 -18.75 32.17
C ASP A 325 -28.68 -18.40 32.99
N ARG A 326 -27.53 -18.96 32.63
CA ARG A 326 -26.25 -18.68 33.29
C ARG A 326 -25.86 -17.21 33.17
N TYR A 327 -25.94 -16.64 31.97
CA TYR A 327 -25.56 -15.25 31.72
C TYR A 327 -26.61 -14.26 32.24
N ILE A 328 -27.88 -14.65 32.21
CA ILE A 328 -28.97 -13.86 32.81
C ILE A 328 -28.88 -13.82 34.33
N THR A 329 -28.54 -14.96 34.96
CA THR A 329 -28.28 -15.00 36.41
C THR A 329 -27.08 -14.14 36.76
N PHE A 330 -26.01 -14.18 35.95
CA PHE A 330 -24.87 -13.29 36.13
C PHE A 330 -25.26 -11.81 36.04
N TRP A 331 -26.03 -11.42 35.01
CA TRP A 331 -26.55 -10.07 34.86
C TRP A 331 -27.37 -9.63 36.09
N LYS A 332 -28.32 -10.46 36.55
CA LYS A 332 -29.15 -10.16 37.73
C LYS A 332 -28.32 -9.90 38.98
N ASN A 333 -27.24 -10.66 39.18
CA ASN A 333 -26.38 -10.53 40.36
C ASN A 333 -25.56 -9.24 40.34
N ILE A 334 -25.14 -8.77 39.17
CA ILE A 334 -24.32 -7.54 39.04
C ILE A 334 -25.14 -6.30 38.71
N ARG A 335 -26.44 -6.43 38.39
CA ARG A 335 -27.28 -5.33 37.90
C ARG A 335 -27.31 -4.14 38.85
N SER A 336 -27.31 -4.38 40.17
CA SER A 336 -27.30 -3.31 41.19
C SER A 336 -26.00 -2.52 41.27
N ASP A 337 -24.92 -3.04 40.69
CA ASP A 337 -23.58 -2.46 40.78
C ASP A 337 -23.34 -1.38 39.69
N PHE A 338 -24.29 -1.20 38.77
CA PHE A 338 -24.21 -0.27 37.64
C PHE A 338 -25.36 0.73 37.63
N ASP A 339 -25.03 1.99 37.35
CA ASP A 339 -26.01 3.08 37.25
C ASP A 339 -26.95 2.90 36.04
N SER A 340 -26.42 2.44 34.90
CA SER A 340 -27.18 2.23 33.67
C SER A 340 -27.45 0.74 33.41
N PHE A 341 -28.60 0.46 32.80
CA PHE A 341 -28.96 -0.89 32.33
C PHE A 341 -27.91 -1.43 31.35
N GLU A 342 -27.47 -0.58 30.41
CA GLU A 342 -26.53 -0.93 29.37
C GLU A 342 -25.15 -1.30 29.91
N ASP A 343 -24.66 -0.64 30.95
CA ASP A 343 -23.35 -0.98 31.52
C ASP A 343 -23.37 -2.35 32.20
N GLY A 344 -24.45 -2.68 32.92
CA GLY A 344 -24.64 -4.03 33.48
C GLY A 344 -24.72 -5.11 32.38
N VAL A 345 -25.39 -4.83 31.26
CA VAL A 345 -25.43 -5.76 30.12
C VAL A 345 -24.05 -5.90 29.46
N LYS A 346 -23.28 -4.80 29.29
CA LYS A 346 -21.94 -4.84 28.66
C LYS A 346 -21.00 -5.81 29.37
N GLU A 347 -20.99 -5.85 30.71
CA GLU A 347 -20.17 -6.81 31.46
C GLU A 347 -20.51 -8.27 31.14
N VAL A 348 -21.79 -8.56 30.92
CA VAL A 348 -22.25 -9.89 30.51
C VAL A 348 -21.78 -10.19 29.09
N LEU A 349 -21.83 -9.21 28.18
CA LEU A 349 -21.32 -9.37 26.81
C LEU A 349 -19.81 -9.63 26.82
N ILE A 350 -19.04 -8.96 27.69
CA ILE A 350 -17.61 -9.23 27.88
C ILE A 350 -17.41 -10.68 28.34
N ALA A 351 -18.17 -11.14 29.33
CA ALA A 351 -18.10 -12.53 29.79
C ALA A 351 -18.41 -13.54 28.67
N ILE A 352 -19.36 -13.23 27.78
CA ILE A 352 -19.69 -14.04 26.59
C ILE A 352 -18.50 -14.09 25.62
N LEU A 353 -17.84 -12.95 25.37
CA LEU A 353 -16.66 -12.88 24.50
C LEU A 353 -15.42 -13.59 25.11
N CYS A 354 -15.35 -13.73 26.43
CA CYS A 354 -14.33 -14.54 27.10
C CYS A 354 -14.68 -16.04 27.13
N SER A 355 -15.85 -16.45 26.64
CA SER A 355 -16.29 -17.84 26.68
C SER A 355 -15.49 -18.71 25.68
N PRO A 356 -15.17 -19.97 26.04
CA PRO A 356 -14.63 -20.94 25.09
C PRO A 356 -15.52 -21.15 23.86
N ASN A 357 -16.84 -20.97 23.99
CA ASN A 357 -17.78 -21.07 22.85
C ASN A 357 -17.61 -19.93 21.83
N PHE A 358 -17.06 -18.78 22.24
CA PHE A 358 -16.71 -17.70 21.33
C PHE A 358 -15.30 -17.88 20.76
N ILE A 359 -14.32 -18.11 21.66
CA ILE A 359 -12.88 -18.18 21.34
C ILE A 359 -12.55 -19.35 20.42
N TYR A 360 -13.20 -20.50 20.60
CA TYR A 360 -12.97 -21.70 19.81
C TYR A 360 -14.14 -22.01 18.88
N LEU A 361 -13.82 -22.61 17.74
CA LEU A 361 -14.80 -23.30 16.90
C LEU A 361 -15.05 -24.69 17.50
N ASN A 362 -15.91 -24.76 18.52
CA ASN A 362 -16.18 -26.01 19.21
C ASN A 362 -16.92 -27.00 18.31
N GLN A 363 -16.25 -28.11 17.99
CA GLN A 363 -16.89 -29.24 17.32
C GLN A 363 -17.89 -29.90 18.29
N PRO A 364 -19.12 -30.22 17.84
CA PRO A 364 -20.09 -30.93 18.68
C PRO A 364 -19.55 -32.28 19.18
N MET A 365 -19.54 -32.49 20.51
CA MET A 365 -18.93 -33.67 21.17
C MET A 365 -19.70 -34.99 20.94
N LYS A 366 -20.95 -34.93 20.48
CA LYS A 366 -21.75 -36.13 20.13
C LYS A 366 -22.06 -36.11 18.64
N LEU A 367 -21.64 -37.15 17.92
CA LEU A 367 -22.12 -37.51 16.56
C LEU A 367 -23.64 -37.83 16.51
N ASN A 368 -24.36 -37.64 17.63
CA ASN A 368 -25.81 -37.82 17.84
C ASN A 368 -26.46 -36.55 18.43
N SER A 369 -25.74 -35.43 18.52
CA SER A 369 -26.37 -34.11 18.69
C SER A 369 -27.23 -33.82 17.45
N GLY A 370 -28.26 -32.98 17.58
CA GLY A 370 -29.31 -32.87 16.56
C GLY A 370 -28.74 -32.57 15.16
N GLU A 371 -29.47 -32.93 14.10
CA GLU A 371 -29.10 -32.68 12.68
C GLU A 371 -28.66 -31.22 12.43
N TYR A 372 -29.06 -30.29 13.30
CA TYR A 372 -28.80 -28.86 13.26
C TYR A 372 -27.43 -28.42 13.83
N ASP A 373 -26.86 -29.10 14.82
CA ASP A 373 -25.59 -28.68 15.45
C ASP A 373 -24.40 -28.86 14.49
N ASP A 374 -24.41 -29.96 13.73
CA ASP A 374 -23.45 -30.23 12.66
C ASP A 374 -23.55 -29.18 11.53
N GLU A 375 -24.75 -28.64 11.27
CA GLU A 375 -24.97 -27.62 10.24
C GLU A 375 -24.43 -26.25 10.66
N TYR A 376 -24.61 -25.84 11.93
CA TYR A 376 -24.02 -24.60 12.46
C TYR A 376 -22.50 -24.67 12.53
N TYR A 377 -21.96 -25.84 12.91
CA TYR A 377 -20.52 -26.06 12.89
C TYR A 377 -19.96 -25.95 11.47
N LEU A 378 -20.62 -26.56 10.47
CA LEU A 378 -20.24 -26.42 9.06
C LEU A 378 -20.31 -24.95 8.59
N ALA A 379 -21.38 -24.23 8.94
CA ALA A 379 -21.51 -22.80 8.61
C ALA A 379 -20.31 -21.99 9.14
N SER A 380 -19.93 -22.26 10.39
CA SER A 380 -18.76 -21.63 11.02
C SER A 380 -17.46 -22.02 10.29
N GLN A 381 -17.20 -23.31 10.07
CA GLN A 381 -16.00 -23.77 9.36
C GLN A 381 -15.86 -23.12 7.97
N LEU A 382 -16.94 -23.10 7.17
CA LEU A 382 -16.94 -22.45 5.85
C LEU A 382 -16.59 -20.97 5.93
N SER A 383 -17.22 -20.26 6.88
CA SER A 383 -17.02 -18.81 7.04
C SER A 383 -15.61 -18.45 7.49
N TYR A 384 -15.01 -19.21 8.41
CA TYR A 384 -13.65 -18.94 8.84
C TYR A 384 -12.61 -19.40 7.82
N PHE A 385 -12.85 -20.50 7.10
CA PHE A 385 -11.96 -20.92 6.01
C PHE A 385 -11.97 -19.91 4.85
N LEU A 386 -13.14 -19.56 4.31
CA LEU A 386 -13.21 -18.75 3.09
C LEU A 386 -13.17 -17.25 3.35
N TRP A 387 -13.66 -16.78 4.50
CA TRP A 387 -13.82 -15.36 4.78
C TRP A 387 -13.08 -14.89 6.03
N ASN A 388 -12.46 -15.78 6.81
CA ASN A 388 -11.86 -15.46 8.11
C ASN A 388 -12.76 -14.54 8.97
N SER A 389 -14.07 -14.79 8.96
CA SER A 389 -15.09 -13.97 9.61
C SER A 389 -16.31 -14.82 9.98
N PRO A 390 -17.16 -14.39 10.92
CA PRO A 390 -18.37 -15.12 11.28
C PRO A 390 -19.29 -15.41 10.08
N PRO A 391 -20.08 -16.50 10.13
CA PRO A 391 -21.04 -16.83 9.09
C PRO A 391 -22.06 -15.71 8.92
N ASP A 392 -22.50 -15.49 7.69
CA ASP A 392 -23.56 -14.53 7.42
C ASP A 392 -24.94 -15.10 7.76
N ASP A 393 -25.94 -14.22 7.81
CA ASP A 393 -27.33 -14.58 8.12
C ASP A 393 -27.84 -15.71 7.21
N LYS A 394 -27.36 -15.79 5.96
CA LYS A 394 -27.78 -16.83 5.03
C LYS A 394 -27.26 -18.21 5.42
N LEU A 395 -25.99 -18.33 5.81
CA LEU A 395 -25.43 -19.59 6.30
C LEU A 395 -26.12 -20.01 7.60
N ILE A 396 -26.34 -19.07 8.53
CA ILE A 396 -27.06 -19.32 9.78
C ILE A 396 -28.51 -19.77 9.52
N GLU A 397 -29.23 -19.11 8.60
CA GLU A 397 -30.60 -19.48 8.22
C GLU A 397 -30.65 -20.90 7.64
N LEU A 398 -29.73 -21.25 6.74
CA LEU A 398 -29.66 -22.59 6.15
C LEU A 398 -29.31 -23.64 7.19
N ALA A 399 -28.41 -23.31 8.13
CA ALA A 399 -28.02 -24.21 9.21
C ALA A 399 -29.18 -24.48 10.18
N SER A 400 -29.89 -23.42 10.59
CA SER A 400 -31.08 -23.51 11.45
C SER A 400 -32.19 -24.40 10.88
N LYS A 401 -32.24 -24.54 9.55
CA LYS A 401 -33.25 -25.33 8.82
C LYS A 401 -32.76 -26.73 8.43
N GLY A 402 -31.53 -27.13 8.78
CA GLY A 402 -30.96 -28.42 8.37
C GLY A 402 -30.79 -28.55 6.86
N LYS A 403 -30.49 -27.43 6.19
CA LYS A 403 -30.45 -27.31 4.72
C LYS A 403 -29.07 -26.93 4.18
N LEU A 404 -28.12 -26.50 5.01
CA LEU A 404 -26.83 -26.03 4.52
C LEU A 404 -26.07 -27.16 3.81
N TYR A 405 -26.07 -28.37 4.37
CA TYR A 405 -25.48 -29.56 3.76
C TYR A 405 -25.98 -29.83 2.33
N ARG A 406 -27.27 -29.61 2.08
CA ARG A 406 -27.91 -29.85 0.76
C ARG A 406 -27.65 -28.73 -0.23
N ASN A 407 -27.31 -27.55 0.25
CA ASN A 407 -27.07 -26.35 -0.56
C ASN A 407 -25.58 -26.00 -0.67
N LEU A 408 -24.69 -26.86 -0.16
CA LEU A 408 -23.28 -26.58 0.00
C LEU A 408 -22.58 -26.11 -1.29
N PRO A 409 -22.73 -26.76 -2.48
CA PRO A 409 -22.09 -26.28 -3.71
C PRO A 409 -22.43 -24.83 -4.04
N SER A 410 -23.72 -24.46 -3.95
CA SER A 410 -24.17 -23.09 -4.21
C SER A 410 -23.61 -22.08 -3.21
N GLN A 411 -23.38 -22.49 -1.95
CA GLN A 411 -22.82 -21.62 -0.93
C GLN A 411 -21.32 -21.42 -1.14
N ILE A 412 -20.57 -22.46 -1.52
CA ILE A 412 -19.14 -22.32 -1.86
C ILE A 412 -18.96 -21.30 -2.99
N ASP A 413 -19.71 -21.44 -4.09
CA ASP A 413 -19.62 -20.53 -5.24
C ASP A 413 -19.99 -19.09 -4.86
N ARG A 414 -21.05 -18.92 -4.06
CA ARG A 414 -21.46 -17.61 -3.55
C ARG A 414 -20.37 -16.97 -2.70
N MET A 415 -19.74 -17.76 -1.84
CA MET A 415 -18.72 -17.28 -0.91
C MET A 415 -17.41 -16.92 -1.63
N ILE A 416 -17.00 -17.70 -2.63
CA ILE A 416 -15.84 -17.38 -3.48
C ILE A 416 -16.05 -16.08 -4.27
N LYS A 417 -17.29 -15.80 -4.72
CA LYS A 417 -17.61 -14.55 -5.44
C LYS A 417 -17.79 -13.33 -4.52
N ASN A 418 -17.82 -13.52 -3.22
CA ASN A 418 -18.01 -12.43 -2.26
C ASN A 418 -16.68 -11.72 -1.99
N SER A 419 -16.70 -10.40 -1.80
CA SER A 419 -15.48 -9.60 -1.52
C SER A 419 -14.71 -10.06 -0.28
N LYS A 420 -15.37 -10.70 0.69
CA LYS A 420 -14.71 -11.29 1.88
C LYS A 420 -13.73 -12.42 1.55
N ILE A 421 -13.76 -12.99 0.34
CA ILE A 421 -12.77 -13.99 -0.11
C ILE A 421 -11.33 -13.45 -0.09
N GLU A 422 -11.17 -12.12 -0.17
CA GLU A 422 -9.86 -11.48 -0.05
C GLU A 422 -9.17 -11.81 1.29
N ASN A 423 -9.92 -12.13 2.34
CA ASN A 423 -9.34 -12.54 3.62
C ASN A 423 -8.65 -13.92 3.53
N LEU A 424 -9.24 -14.89 2.83
CA LEU A 424 -8.58 -16.16 2.53
C LEU A 424 -7.34 -15.91 1.69
N ILE A 425 -7.46 -15.16 0.60
CA ILE A 425 -6.35 -14.87 -0.32
C ILE A 425 -5.18 -14.25 0.43
N ASN A 426 -5.44 -13.20 1.22
CA ASN A 426 -4.39 -12.50 1.95
C ASN A 426 -3.75 -13.38 3.02
N GLY A 427 -4.56 -14.05 3.85
CA GLY A 427 -4.08 -14.90 4.93
C GLY A 427 -3.30 -16.13 4.43
N PHE A 428 -3.93 -16.91 3.54
CA PHE A 428 -3.33 -18.11 2.99
C PHE A 428 -2.06 -17.82 2.20
N SER A 429 -2.07 -16.82 1.30
CA SER A 429 -0.88 -16.50 0.51
C SER A 429 0.26 -15.94 1.36
N TYR A 430 -0.05 -15.16 2.40
CA TYR A 430 0.98 -14.63 3.31
C TYR A 430 1.73 -15.75 4.03
N GLU A 431 1.01 -16.75 4.54
CA GLU A 431 1.57 -17.90 5.26
C GLU A 431 2.24 -18.91 4.31
N TRP A 432 1.54 -19.33 3.26
CA TRP A 432 2.02 -20.35 2.33
C TRP A 432 3.31 -19.88 1.65
N LEU A 433 3.33 -18.66 1.13
CA LEU A 433 4.44 -18.15 0.32
C LEU A 433 5.51 -17.43 1.14
N ARG A 434 5.36 -17.35 2.47
CA ARG A 434 6.31 -16.68 3.38
C ARG A 434 6.53 -15.21 3.04
N LEU A 435 5.43 -14.49 2.80
CA LEU A 435 5.48 -13.06 2.49
C LEU A 435 5.97 -12.20 3.69
N ASP A 436 5.99 -12.77 4.89
CA ASP A 436 6.69 -12.22 6.05
C ASP A 436 8.16 -11.91 5.78
N ARG A 437 8.83 -12.76 5.00
CA ARG A 437 10.24 -12.58 4.66
C ARG A 437 10.47 -11.38 3.75
N HIS A 438 9.57 -11.15 2.80
CA HIS A 438 9.60 -9.96 1.95
C HIS A 438 9.34 -8.70 2.76
N LYS A 439 8.40 -8.77 3.70
CA LYS A 439 7.99 -7.62 4.54
C LYS A 439 9.18 -7.07 5.31
N ASN A 440 9.92 -7.99 5.92
CA ASN A 440 11.05 -7.69 6.79
C ASN A 440 12.39 -7.60 6.03
N MET A 441 12.38 -7.67 4.69
CA MET A 441 13.60 -7.54 3.89
C MET A 441 13.94 -6.08 3.67
N ASP A 442 15.13 -5.67 4.10
CA ASP A 442 15.66 -4.34 3.84
C ASP A 442 16.70 -4.42 2.72
N VAL A 443 16.40 -3.75 1.61
CA VAL A 443 17.26 -3.69 0.42
C VAL A 443 18.18 -2.47 0.54
N ASN A 444 19.42 -2.61 0.08
CA ASN A 444 20.34 -1.48 -0.01
C ASN A 444 19.89 -0.50 -1.10
N VAL A 445 19.21 0.58 -0.68
CA VAL A 445 18.67 1.61 -1.59
C VAL A 445 19.74 2.39 -2.34
N GLN A 446 21.00 2.40 -1.88
CA GLN A 446 22.11 3.03 -2.62
C GLN A 446 22.55 2.17 -3.81
N GLU A 447 22.41 0.84 -3.71
CA GLU A 447 22.71 -0.08 -4.80
C GLU A 447 21.51 -0.25 -5.75
N TYR A 448 20.29 -0.12 -5.21
CA TYR A 448 19.03 -0.30 -5.94
C TYR A 448 18.11 0.92 -5.80
N GLU A 449 18.51 2.05 -6.36
CA GLU A 449 17.78 3.34 -6.23
C GLU A 449 16.32 3.26 -6.73
N ASP A 450 16.06 2.45 -7.76
CA ASP A 450 14.71 2.26 -8.33
C ASP A 450 13.79 1.39 -7.43
N TYR A 451 14.36 0.65 -6.47
CA TYR A 451 13.60 -0.18 -5.54
C TYR A 451 13.04 0.68 -4.41
N THR A 452 11.96 1.38 -4.71
CA THR A 452 11.28 2.24 -3.75
C THR A 452 10.33 1.44 -2.84
N ARG A 453 9.93 2.02 -1.71
CA ARG A 453 8.87 1.47 -0.84
C ARG A 453 7.56 1.18 -1.59
N PHE A 454 7.27 1.94 -2.65
CA PHE A 454 6.09 1.74 -3.49
C PHE A 454 6.22 0.50 -4.37
N VAL A 455 7.41 0.25 -4.93
CA VAL A 455 7.70 -1.00 -5.67
C VAL A 455 7.59 -2.21 -4.72
N LYS A 456 8.14 -2.10 -3.51
CA LYS A 456 8.02 -3.14 -2.47
C LYS A 456 6.55 -3.45 -2.17
N GLU A 457 5.72 -2.44 -1.93
CA GLU A 457 4.27 -2.64 -1.70
C GLU A 457 3.56 -3.21 -2.93
N ASP A 458 3.92 -2.77 -4.14
CA ASP A 458 3.34 -3.30 -5.38
C ASP A 458 3.68 -4.79 -5.59
N MET A 459 4.87 -5.25 -5.21
CA MET A 459 5.23 -6.68 -5.25
C MET A 459 4.36 -7.54 -4.33
N PHE A 460 3.94 -7.02 -3.16
CA PHE A 460 2.97 -7.73 -2.32
C PHE A 460 1.62 -7.85 -3.03
N ASN A 461 1.15 -6.72 -3.55
CA ASN A 461 -0.15 -6.65 -4.21
C ASN A 461 -0.19 -7.48 -5.50
N GLU A 462 0.93 -7.60 -6.24
CA GLU A 462 1.07 -8.54 -7.36
C GLU A 462 0.73 -9.97 -6.91
N THR A 463 1.30 -10.42 -5.79
CA THR A 463 1.08 -11.80 -5.30
C THR A 463 -0.39 -12.04 -4.95
N TYR A 464 -1.01 -11.11 -4.21
CA TYR A 464 -2.40 -11.23 -3.80
C TYR A 464 -3.36 -11.16 -4.99
N GLU A 465 -3.19 -10.19 -5.87
CA GLU A 465 -4.03 -10.06 -7.07
C GLU A 465 -3.82 -11.24 -8.02
N PHE A 466 -2.63 -11.86 -8.05
CA PHE A 466 -2.36 -13.05 -8.86
C PHE A 466 -3.12 -14.28 -8.35
N VAL A 467 -3.04 -14.57 -7.05
CA VAL A 467 -3.77 -15.68 -6.43
C VAL A 467 -5.28 -15.46 -6.55
N LYS A 468 -5.74 -14.22 -6.32
CA LYS A 468 -7.13 -13.81 -6.54
C LYS A 468 -7.58 -14.04 -7.98
N HIS A 469 -6.78 -13.62 -8.95
CA HIS A 469 -7.12 -13.77 -10.37
C HIS A 469 -7.29 -15.24 -10.75
N ILE A 470 -6.38 -16.11 -10.32
CA ILE A 470 -6.46 -17.56 -10.56
C ILE A 470 -7.73 -18.14 -9.90
N LEU A 471 -8.04 -17.77 -8.65
CA LEU A 471 -9.20 -18.30 -7.95
C LEU A 471 -10.54 -17.83 -8.54
N ILE A 472 -10.71 -16.52 -8.73
CA ILE A 472 -11.99 -15.94 -9.16
C ILE A 472 -12.36 -16.41 -10.57
N ASN A 473 -11.37 -16.45 -11.47
CA ASN A 473 -11.55 -16.91 -12.85
C ASN A 473 -11.47 -18.45 -12.98
N ASP A 474 -11.28 -19.18 -11.88
CA ASP A 474 -11.17 -20.63 -11.85
C ASP A 474 -10.11 -21.19 -12.81
N LEU A 475 -8.96 -20.54 -12.84
CA LEU A 475 -7.84 -20.98 -13.66
C LEU A 475 -7.20 -22.22 -13.04
N SER A 476 -6.49 -22.97 -13.88
CA SER A 476 -5.68 -24.09 -13.44
C SER A 476 -4.63 -23.64 -12.42
N ILE A 477 -4.44 -24.38 -11.33
CA ILE A 477 -3.37 -24.13 -10.36
C ILE A 477 -1.97 -24.23 -10.99
N MET A 478 -1.83 -24.83 -12.18
CA MET A 478 -0.57 -24.83 -12.93
C MET A 478 -0.08 -23.43 -13.28
N ASN A 479 -0.98 -22.43 -13.33
CA ASN A 479 -0.62 -21.03 -13.53
C ASN A 479 0.31 -20.49 -12.43
N PHE A 480 0.26 -21.06 -11.22
CA PHE A 480 1.19 -20.71 -10.15
C PHE A 480 2.64 -21.07 -10.47
N ILE A 481 2.88 -22.05 -11.35
CA ILE A 481 4.21 -22.40 -11.83
C ILE A 481 4.58 -21.54 -13.03
N ASP A 482 3.74 -21.56 -14.06
CA ASP A 482 3.93 -20.76 -15.26
C ASP A 482 2.61 -20.25 -15.81
N SER A 483 2.56 -18.95 -16.11
CA SER A 483 1.38 -18.27 -16.64
C SER A 483 1.80 -17.33 -17.77
N ASP A 484 0.91 -17.16 -18.74
CA ASP A 484 1.07 -16.20 -19.83
C ASP A 484 0.64 -14.77 -19.44
N PHE A 485 0.54 -14.50 -18.14
CA PHE A 485 0.19 -13.20 -17.58
C PHE A 485 0.92 -12.93 -16.26
N ALA A 486 1.05 -11.65 -15.92
CA ALA A 486 1.40 -11.18 -14.57
C ALA A 486 0.39 -10.13 -14.11
N MET A 487 0.22 -9.99 -12.79
CA MET A 487 -0.66 -8.95 -12.22
C MET A 487 0.16 -7.70 -11.94
N LEU A 488 0.01 -6.68 -12.78
CA LEU A 488 0.87 -5.49 -12.73
C LEU A 488 0.04 -4.21 -12.72
N ASN A 489 0.53 -3.21 -12.00
CA ASN A 489 0.22 -1.80 -12.25
C ASN A 489 1.38 -1.15 -13.05
N GLN A 490 1.26 0.14 -13.39
CA GLN A 490 2.31 0.83 -14.15
C GLN A 490 3.66 0.84 -13.42
N ASN A 491 3.68 1.17 -12.14
CA ASN A 491 4.92 1.31 -11.36
C ASN A 491 5.73 0.00 -11.33
N LEU A 492 5.07 -1.13 -11.07
CA LEU A 492 5.74 -2.43 -11.04
C LEU A 492 6.11 -2.93 -12.45
N ALA A 493 5.28 -2.66 -13.46
CA ALA A 493 5.58 -3.01 -14.84
C ALA A 493 6.87 -2.32 -15.32
N GLU A 494 7.00 -1.01 -15.08
CA GLU A 494 8.21 -0.23 -15.39
C GLU A 494 9.43 -0.78 -14.64
N PHE A 495 9.29 -1.09 -13.35
CA PHE A 495 10.37 -1.70 -12.55
C PHE A 495 10.83 -3.05 -13.13
N TYR A 496 9.92 -3.81 -13.74
CA TYR A 496 10.21 -5.07 -14.43
C TYR A 496 10.66 -4.89 -15.89
N GLY A 497 10.72 -3.67 -16.42
CA GLY A 497 11.07 -3.40 -17.82
C GLY A 497 9.96 -3.75 -18.80
N LEU A 498 8.70 -3.75 -18.36
CA LEU A 498 7.51 -4.05 -19.15
C LEU A 498 6.77 -2.76 -19.54
N ASN A 499 6.61 -2.56 -20.85
CA ASN A 499 5.93 -1.38 -21.40
C ASN A 499 4.42 -1.62 -21.60
N GLY A 500 3.66 -0.53 -21.74
CA GLY A 500 2.25 -0.57 -22.13
C GLY A 500 1.25 -0.79 -20.98
N VAL A 501 1.69 -0.62 -19.73
CA VAL A 501 0.83 -0.65 -18.54
C VAL A 501 0.74 0.76 -17.96
N GLU A 502 -0.48 1.28 -17.78
CA GLU A 502 -0.70 2.67 -17.35
C GLU A 502 -1.61 2.77 -16.11
N GLY A 503 -1.25 3.60 -15.13
CA GLY A 503 -2.02 3.84 -13.91
C GLY A 503 -1.79 2.82 -12.77
N ASN A 504 -2.35 3.14 -11.60
CA ASN A 504 -2.03 2.45 -10.33
C ASN A 504 -2.76 1.13 -10.10
N GLY A 505 -3.82 0.85 -10.87
CA GLY A 505 -4.62 -0.37 -10.67
C GLY A 505 -3.93 -1.61 -11.23
N PHE A 506 -3.91 -2.69 -10.45
CA PHE A 506 -3.44 -4.00 -10.90
C PHE A 506 -4.37 -4.59 -11.96
N ARG A 507 -3.77 -5.21 -12.98
CA ARG A 507 -4.48 -5.93 -14.04
C ARG A 507 -3.67 -7.10 -14.54
N ALA A 508 -4.34 -8.08 -15.14
CA ALA A 508 -3.67 -9.15 -15.86
C ALA A 508 -3.03 -8.57 -17.13
N VAL A 509 -1.71 -8.56 -17.16
CA VAL A 509 -0.90 -8.13 -18.30
C VAL A 509 -0.39 -9.36 -19.00
N LYS A 510 -0.75 -9.53 -20.27
CA LYS A 510 -0.30 -10.66 -21.08
C LYS A 510 1.22 -10.60 -21.27
N LEU A 511 1.87 -11.73 -21.05
CA LEU A 511 3.30 -11.89 -21.17
C LEU A 511 3.69 -12.58 -22.48
N ASN A 512 4.80 -12.14 -23.05
CA ASN A 512 5.52 -12.83 -24.10
C ASN A 512 6.59 -13.73 -23.48
N LYS A 513 6.94 -14.84 -24.15
CA LYS A 513 7.92 -15.83 -23.63
C LYS A 513 9.28 -15.22 -23.23
N ASN A 514 9.69 -14.13 -23.88
CA ASN A 514 11.01 -13.52 -23.65
C ASN A 514 11.05 -12.56 -22.46
N GLN A 515 9.94 -12.38 -21.73
CA GLN A 515 9.85 -11.42 -20.64
C GLN A 515 10.34 -11.96 -19.29
N ASN A 516 10.69 -13.25 -19.20
CA ASN A 516 11.21 -13.87 -17.98
C ASN A 516 10.32 -13.57 -16.76
N ARG A 517 9.01 -13.65 -16.94
CA ARG A 517 7.99 -13.42 -15.90
C ARG A 517 6.89 -14.48 -16.03
N GLY A 518 5.90 -14.43 -15.15
CA GLY A 518 4.78 -15.38 -15.09
C GLY A 518 5.01 -16.43 -14.00
N GLY A 519 3.96 -16.78 -13.27
CA GLY A 519 4.04 -17.70 -12.15
C GLY A 519 4.83 -17.17 -10.94
N LEU A 520 4.72 -17.88 -9.81
CA LEU A 520 5.25 -17.46 -8.51
C LEU A 520 6.78 -17.39 -8.47
N LEU A 521 7.46 -18.26 -9.23
CA LEU A 521 8.94 -18.35 -9.24
C LEU A 521 9.61 -17.07 -9.77
N SER A 522 8.86 -16.21 -10.46
CA SER A 522 9.37 -14.96 -11.04
C SER A 522 8.80 -13.71 -10.38
N GLN A 523 8.02 -13.82 -9.31
CA GLN A 523 7.46 -12.65 -8.60
C GLN A 523 8.48 -11.99 -7.68
N GLY A 524 8.46 -10.66 -7.64
CA GLY A 524 9.42 -9.88 -6.85
C GLY A 524 9.35 -10.14 -5.36
N SER A 525 8.14 -10.31 -4.81
CA SER A 525 7.93 -10.56 -3.38
C SER A 525 8.71 -11.78 -2.89
N PHE A 526 8.69 -12.86 -3.66
CA PHE A 526 9.45 -14.07 -3.36
C PHE A 526 10.95 -13.85 -3.55
N LEU A 527 11.36 -13.34 -4.72
CA LEU A 527 12.76 -13.18 -5.09
C LEU A 527 13.52 -12.29 -4.11
N THR A 528 12.90 -11.19 -3.69
CA THR A 528 13.46 -10.25 -2.72
C THR A 528 13.38 -10.77 -1.30
N GLY A 529 12.26 -11.37 -0.89
CA GLY A 529 12.13 -11.97 0.44
C GLY A 529 13.15 -13.08 0.74
N HIS A 530 13.78 -13.63 -0.29
CA HIS A 530 14.82 -14.65 -0.18
C HIS A 530 16.19 -14.15 -0.67
N SER A 531 16.46 -12.85 -0.52
CA SER A 531 17.78 -12.23 -0.71
C SER A 531 18.49 -11.99 0.65
N ASP A 532 19.59 -11.24 0.65
CA ASP A 532 20.17 -10.61 1.84
C ASP A 532 20.08 -9.07 1.83
N GLY A 533 19.35 -8.49 0.86
CA GLY A 533 19.21 -7.04 0.68
C GLY A 533 20.24 -6.40 -0.25
N THR A 534 21.38 -7.04 -0.48
CA THR A 534 22.43 -6.60 -1.42
C THR A 534 22.58 -7.56 -2.59
N GLN A 535 22.51 -8.86 -2.32
CA GLN A 535 22.71 -9.93 -3.28
C GLN A 535 21.58 -10.96 -3.21
N PRO A 536 21.27 -11.64 -4.33
CA PRO A 536 20.34 -12.75 -4.32
C PRO A 536 20.91 -13.92 -3.51
N HIS A 537 20.05 -14.68 -2.83
CA HIS A 537 20.49 -15.80 -2.00
C HIS A 537 19.94 -17.14 -2.51
N ALA A 538 20.72 -17.81 -3.37
CA ALA A 538 20.32 -19.04 -4.06
C ALA A 538 19.79 -20.15 -3.13
N ILE A 539 20.45 -20.39 -1.99
CA ILE A 539 20.01 -21.44 -1.05
C ILE A 539 18.66 -21.11 -0.40
N LYS A 540 18.41 -19.86 0.01
CA LYS A 540 17.12 -19.45 0.58
C LYS A 540 15.99 -19.63 -0.45
N ARG A 541 16.25 -19.25 -1.72
CA ARG A 541 15.32 -19.46 -2.83
C ARG A 541 15.07 -20.95 -3.12
N ALA A 542 16.12 -21.78 -3.11
CA ALA A 542 16.04 -23.22 -3.29
C ALA A 542 15.18 -23.90 -2.21
N VAL A 543 15.46 -23.58 -0.94
CA VAL A 543 14.72 -24.15 0.20
C VAL A 543 13.24 -23.80 0.10
N TRP A 544 12.90 -22.55 -0.23
CA TRP A 544 11.52 -22.15 -0.45
C TRP A 544 10.86 -22.91 -1.61
N LEU A 545 11.55 -23.04 -2.76
CA LEU A 545 11.01 -23.76 -3.91
C LEU A 545 10.71 -25.21 -3.54
N LYS A 546 11.65 -25.88 -2.87
CA LYS A 546 11.45 -27.27 -2.43
C LYS A 546 10.32 -27.40 -1.41
N GLU A 547 10.30 -26.56 -0.39
CA GLU A 547 9.36 -26.67 0.71
C GLU A 547 7.94 -26.22 0.32
N LYS A 548 7.80 -25.04 -0.29
CA LYS A 548 6.50 -24.40 -0.54
C LYS A 548 5.88 -24.80 -1.87
N ILE A 549 6.70 -25.06 -2.90
CA ILE A 549 6.19 -25.47 -4.21
C ILE A 549 6.20 -27.00 -4.34
N LEU A 550 7.31 -27.67 -4.06
CA LEU A 550 7.40 -29.13 -4.25
C LEU A 550 6.92 -29.96 -3.05
N GLY A 551 6.70 -29.34 -1.89
CA GLY A 551 6.29 -30.04 -0.67
C GLY A 551 7.37 -30.97 -0.09
N ASP A 552 8.63 -30.74 -0.45
CA ASP A 552 9.81 -31.47 0.01
C ASP A 552 10.63 -30.60 0.98
N HIS A 553 10.44 -30.81 2.28
CA HIS A 553 11.11 -30.04 3.32
C HIS A 553 12.57 -30.50 3.47
N PRO A 554 13.58 -29.66 3.13
CA PRO A 554 14.98 -30.02 3.33
C PRO A 554 15.30 -30.18 4.84
N PRO A 555 16.22 -31.08 5.22
CA PRO A 555 16.64 -31.19 6.61
C PRO A 555 17.30 -29.88 7.09
N PRO A 556 17.21 -29.56 8.40
CA PRO A 556 17.89 -28.40 8.95
C PRO A 556 19.41 -28.50 8.75
N PRO A 557 20.12 -27.35 8.67
CA PRO A 557 21.56 -27.36 8.52
C PRO A 557 22.23 -28.04 9.73
N PRO A 558 23.39 -28.70 9.55
CA PRO A 558 24.14 -29.29 10.66
C PRO A 558 24.50 -28.25 11.73
N PRO A 559 24.54 -28.62 13.02
CA PRO A 559 25.13 -27.76 14.05
C PRO A 559 26.62 -27.55 13.75
N ASN A 560 27.11 -26.31 13.86
CA ASN A 560 28.49 -25.88 13.59
C ASN A 560 28.91 -25.77 12.11
N VAL A 561 28.03 -25.32 11.21
CA VAL A 561 28.46 -24.81 9.90
C VAL A 561 29.14 -23.45 10.11
N PRO A 562 30.45 -23.30 9.86
CA PRO A 562 31.09 -21.99 9.91
C PRO A 562 30.46 -21.09 8.84
N GLU A 563 30.20 -19.83 9.19
CA GLU A 563 29.77 -18.82 8.22
C GLU A 563 30.81 -18.74 7.09
N LEU A 564 30.35 -18.33 5.90
CA LEU A 564 31.27 -18.00 4.82
C LEU A 564 32.17 -16.87 5.29
N ASP A 565 33.48 -17.14 5.41
CA ASP A 565 34.45 -16.14 5.84
C ASP A 565 34.55 -15.03 4.77
N PRO A 566 33.96 -13.84 5.00
CA PRO A 566 33.95 -12.76 4.03
C PRO A 566 35.36 -12.19 3.82
N GLU A 567 36.31 -12.48 4.71
CA GLU A 567 37.70 -12.04 4.64
C GLU A 567 38.53 -12.88 3.67
N THR A 568 37.97 -13.93 3.07
CA THR A 568 38.65 -14.70 2.02
C THR A 568 38.94 -13.77 0.83
N PRO A 569 40.21 -13.41 0.56
CA PRO A 569 40.50 -12.35 -0.41
C PRO A 569 40.00 -12.69 -1.81
N GLY A 570 39.12 -11.85 -2.37
CA GLY A 570 38.55 -12.05 -3.71
C GLY A 570 37.31 -12.94 -3.76
N PHE A 571 36.79 -13.40 -2.62
CA PHE A 571 35.55 -14.19 -2.53
C PHE A 571 34.35 -13.43 -3.12
N GLU A 572 34.27 -12.13 -2.86
CA GLU A 572 33.28 -11.21 -3.41
C GLU A 572 33.35 -11.03 -4.95
N LYS A 573 34.45 -11.48 -5.58
CA LYS A 573 34.67 -11.43 -7.04
C LYS A 573 34.36 -12.75 -7.75
N LEU A 574 34.07 -13.81 -7.00
CA LEU A 574 33.70 -15.12 -7.51
C LEU A 574 32.23 -15.16 -7.94
N THR A 575 31.93 -15.95 -8.96
CA THR A 575 30.56 -16.34 -9.33
C THR A 575 29.93 -17.19 -8.23
N LEU A 576 28.59 -17.28 -8.16
CA LEU A 576 27.93 -18.13 -7.16
C LEU A 576 28.42 -19.58 -7.24
N LYS A 577 28.59 -20.13 -8.44
CA LYS A 577 29.08 -21.51 -8.60
C LYS A 577 30.46 -21.71 -8.00
N GLU A 578 31.35 -20.72 -8.16
CA GLU A 578 32.68 -20.72 -7.54
C GLU A 578 32.59 -20.59 -6.01
N GLN A 579 31.73 -19.70 -5.50
CA GLN A 579 31.49 -19.54 -4.06
C GLN A 579 30.92 -20.82 -3.43
N LEU A 580 29.88 -21.42 -4.05
CA LEU A 580 29.29 -22.68 -3.62
C LEU A 580 30.32 -23.81 -3.68
N PHE A 581 31.17 -23.86 -4.71
CA PHE A 581 32.24 -24.85 -4.82
C PHE A 581 33.23 -24.76 -3.65
N LEU A 582 33.69 -23.55 -3.29
CA LEU A 582 34.58 -23.35 -2.15
C LEU A 582 33.90 -23.72 -0.82
N HIS A 583 32.62 -23.35 -0.65
CA HIS A 583 31.86 -23.64 0.57
C HIS A 583 31.61 -25.14 0.77
N ARG A 584 31.24 -25.84 -0.30
CA ARG A 584 30.80 -27.24 -0.26
C ARG A 584 31.92 -28.26 -0.31
N ASN A 585 33.19 -27.84 -0.40
CA ASN A 585 34.34 -28.74 -0.55
C ASN A 585 34.66 -29.59 0.71
N LYS A 586 33.77 -29.59 1.70
CA LYS A 586 33.81 -30.46 2.88
C LYS A 586 32.81 -31.61 2.71
N VAL A 587 33.26 -32.83 3.00
CA VAL A 587 32.45 -34.07 2.88
C VAL A 587 31.11 -33.96 3.62
N SER A 588 31.08 -33.30 4.79
CA SER A 588 29.87 -33.10 5.60
C SER A 588 28.83 -32.18 4.96
N CYS A 589 29.23 -31.31 4.03
CA CYS A 589 28.34 -30.31 3.39
C CYS A 589 27.84 -30.80 2.02
N MET A 590 28.69 -31.53 1.29
CA MET A 590 28.45 -31.91 -0.10
C MET A 590 27.14 -32.70 -0.32
N ASP A 591 26.78 -33.62 0.59
CA ASP A 591 25.61 -34.48 0.41
C ASP A 591 24.27 -33.73 0.49
N CYS A 592 24.18 -32.71 1.33
CA CYS A 592 22.98 -31.86 1.42
C CYS A 592 22.95 -30.86 0.26
N HIS A 593 24.07 -30.21 -0.04
CA HIS A 593 24.19 -29.22 -1.11
C HIS A 593 23.90 -29.81 -2.50
N LYS A 594 24.32 -31.05 -2.77
CA LYS A 594 23.98 -31.77 -4.02
C LYS A 594 22.46 -31.90 -4.25
N LYS A 595 21.65 -31.86 -3.18
CA LYS A 595 20.19 -31.99 -3.24
C LYS A 595 19.45 -30.64 -3.24
N ILE A 596 20.14 -29.54 -2.95
CA ILE A 596 19.52 -28.22 -2.73
C ILE A 596 20.04 -27.20 -3.74
N ASP A 597 21.36 -27.06 -3.90
CA ASP A 597 21.99 -26.06 -4.77
C ASP A 597 21.38 -26.02 -6.17
N PRO A 598 21.07 -27.16 -6.82
CA PRO A 598 20.55 -27.11 -8.16
C PRO A 598 19.24 -26.33 -8.32
N TYR A 599 18.40 -26.37 -7.29
CA TYR A 599 17.13 -25.64 -7.23
C TYR A 599 17.31 -24.15 -6.92
N GLY A 600 18.52 -23.71 -6.55
CA GLY A 600 18.86 -22.32 -6.24
C GLY A 600 19.59 -21.61 -7.38
N VAL A 601 20.52 -22.31 -8.03
CA VAL A 601 21.35 -21.77 -9.14
C VAL A 601 20.48 -21.25 -10.29
N ILE A 602 19.34 -21.87 -10.54
CA ILE A 602 18.37 -21.44 -11.57
C ILE A 602 17.80 -20.02 -11.34
N PHE A 603 17.92 -19.47 -10.13
CA PHE A 603 17.50 -18.09 -9.80
C PHE A 603 18.60 -17.04 -10.00
N GLU A 604 19.81 -17.41 -10.40
CA GLU A 604 20.97 -16.50 -10.51
C GLU A 604 20.70 -15.28 -11.42
N ASN A 605 19.88 -15.45 -12.46
CA ASN A 605 19.50 -14.34 -13.33
C ASN A 605 18.61 -13.30 -12.66
N TYR A 606 18.22 -13.45 -11.40
CA TYR A 606 17.46 -12.44 -10.68
C TYR A 606 18.29 -11.82 -9.58
N ASP A 607 18.42 -10.50 -9.60
CA ASP A 607 19.13 -9.73 -8.57
C ASP A 607 18.42 -9.78 -7.20
N ALA A 608 18.95 -9.07 -6.20
CA ALA A 608 18.36 -9.01 -4.86
C ALA A 608 16.92 -8.45 -4.86
N THR A 609 16.60 -7.60 -5.82
CA THR A 609 15.27 -6.97 -6.00
C THR A 609 14.34 -7.73 -6.92
N GLY A 610 14.78 -8.89 -7.43
CA GLY A 610 14.02 -9.70 -8.35
C GLY A 610 13.92 -9.14 -9.77
N ARG A 611 14.84 -8.25 -10.20
CA ARG A 611 14.99 -7.88 -11.62
C ARG A 611 15.85 -8.88 -12.35
N TYR A 612 15.48 -9.15 -13.60
CA TYR A 612 16.21 -10.09 -14.44
C TYR A 612 17.49 -9.46 -15.00
N GLN A 613 18.59 -10.20 -14.97
CA GLN A 613 19.92 -9.79 -15.40
C GLN A 613 20.66 -10.94 -16.10
N LEU A 614 21.50 -10.59 -17.08
CA LEU A 614 22.35 -11.54 -17.82
C LEU A 614 23.81 -11.54 -17.33
N THR A 615 24.19 -10.49 -16.60
CA THR A 615 25.53 -10.33 -16.06
C THR A 615 25.46 -9.91 -14.60
N MET A 616 26.44 -10.34 -13.81
CA MET A 616 26.63 -9.94 -12.42
C MET A 616 28.08 -9.52 -12.25
N LYS A 617 28.32 -8.30 -11.75
CA LYS A 617 29.66 -7.71 -11.57
C LYS A 617 30.53 -7.79 -12.86
N GLY A 618 29.90 -7.58 -14.02
CA GLY A 618 30.57 -7.61 -15.33
C GLY A 618 30.87 -9.01 -15.89
N LYS A 619 30.51 -10.10 -15.19
CA LYS A 619 30.64 -11.48 -15.67
C LYS A 619 29.29 -12.02 -16.15
N PRO A 620 29.24 -12.84 -17.22
CA PRO A 620 28.03 -13.57 -17.59
C PRO A 620 27.55 -14.47 -16.45
N ILE A 621 26.24 -14.53 -16.26
CA ILE A 621 25.61 -15.41 -15.28
C ILE A 621 25.48 -16.81 -15.88
N ASP A 622 25.78 -17.84 -15.09
CA ASP A 622 25.60 -19.25 -15.45
C ASP A 622 24.52 -19.89 -14.57
N SER A 623 23.29 -19.87 -15.07
CA SER A 623 22.10 -20.43 -14.44
C SER A 623 21.89 -21.93 -14.68
N LYS A 624 22.79 -22.58 -15.42
CA LYS A 624 22.66 -24.00 -15.77
C LYS A 624 22.85 -24.88 -14.54
N SER A 625 22.05 -25.92 -14.42
CA SER A 625 22.13 -26.83 -13.30
C SER A 625 21.66 -28.23 -13.65
N VAL A 626 22.18 -29.23 -12.93
CA VAL A 626 21.77 -30.63 -13.03
C VAL A 626 21.01 -30.99 -11.75
N LEU A 627 19.73 -31.31 -11.89
CA LEU A 627 18.88 -31.70 -10.77
C LEU A 627 19.27 -33.09 -10.23
N PRO A 628 18.88 -33.46 -9.00
CA PRO A 628 19.26 -34.74 -8.40
C PRO A 628 18.81 -36.00 -9.17
N ASP A 629 17.80 -35.86 -10.04
CA ASP A 629 17.30 -36.93 -10.91
C ASP A 629 18.00 -36.98 -12.28
N GLY A 630 18.99 -36.10 -12.51
CA GLY A 630 19.79 -36.04 -13.73
C GLY A 630 19.24 -35.12 -14.82
N ASN A 631 18.08 -34.48 -14.64
CA ASN A 631 17.58 -33.51 -15.62
C ASN A 631 18.42 -32.23 -15.59
N GLU A 632 18.78 -31.72 -16.77
CA GLU A 632 19.43 -30.43 -16.93
C GLU A 632 18.38 -29.33 -17.06
N VAL A 633 18.63 -28.20 -16.40
CA VAL A 633 17.79 -26.99 -16.45
C VAL A 633 18.67 -25.76 -16.60
N ASP A 634 18.28 -24.81 -17.44
CA ASP A 634 18.91 -23.50 -17.59
C ASP A 634 17.96 -22.37 -17.17
N GLY A 635 18.13 -21.90 -15.93
CA GLY A 635 17.33 -20.81 -15.38
C GLY A 635 15.87 -21.17 -15.06
N ILE A 636 15.06 -20.14 -14.81
CA ILE A 636 13.69 -20.29 -14.29
C ILE A 636 12.73 -20.91 -15.30
N GLN A 637 12.84 -20.58 -16.59
CA GLN A 637 11.89 -21.12 -17.56
C GLN A 637 12.02 -22.64 -17.69
N ASP A 638 13.23 -23.17 -17.80
CA ASP A 638 13.46 -24.61 -17.81
C ASP A 638 13.02 -25.27 -16.50
N MET A 639 13.20 -24.60 -15.35
CA MET A 639 12.71 -25.11 -14.07
C MET A 639 11.17 -25.18 -14.02
N LYS A 640 10.47 -24.18 -14.54
CA LYS A 640 9.01 -24.20 -14.66
C LYS A 640 8.55 -25.35 -15.58
N ASP A 641 9.18 -25.49 -16.74
CA ASP A 641 8.89 -26.56 -17.70
C ASP A 641 9.14 -27.93 -17.07
N TYR A 642 10.24 -28.08 -16.32
CA TYR A 642 10.55 -29.28 -15.55
C TYR A 642 9.45 -29.59 -14.52
N ILE A 643 8.98 -28.60 -13.75
CA ILE A 643 7.94 -28.81 -12.75
C ILE A 643 6.64 -29.26 -13.43
N LEU A 644 6.21 -28.56 -14.48
CA LEU A 644 4.99 -28.88 -15.21
C LEU A 644 5.06 -30.27 -15.87
N LYS A 645 6.24 -30.69 -16.33
CA LYS A 645 6.43 -31.99 -16.99
C LYS A 645 6.59 -33.16 -16.03
N PHE A 646 7.32 -32.98 -14.93
CA PHE A 646 7.77 -34.09 -14.07
C PHE A 646 7.30 -34.00 -12.61
N LYS A 647 6.88 -32.83 -12.14
CA LYS A 647 6.53 -32.55 -10.73
C LYS A 647 5.13 -32.00 -10.53
N THR A 648 4.26 -32.07 -11.53
CA THR A 648 2.88 -31.59 -11.44
C THR A 648 2.10 -32.22 -10.28
N GLU A 649 2.28 -33.52 -10.04
CA GLU A 649 1.63 -34.20 -8.90
C GLU A 649 2.20 -33.75 -7.56
N ASP A 650 3.53 -33.59 -7.45
CA ASP A 650 4.20 -33.09 -6.24
C ASP A 650 3.72 -31.67 -5.90
N PHE A 651 3.67 -30.78 -6.91
CA PHE A 651 3.15 -29.43 -6.75
C PHE A 651 1.67 -29.42 -6.36
N THR A 652 0.83 -30.21 -7.03
CA THR A 652 -0.61 -30.33 -6.70
C THR A 652 -0.80 -30.84 -5.27
N LYS A 653 -0.02 -31.82 -4.84
CA LYS A 653 -0.05 -32.33 -3.47
C LYS A 653 0.42 -31.27 -2.47
N SER A 654 1.44 -30.49 -2.80
CA SER A 654 1.94 -29.40 -1.94
C SER A 654 0.88 -28.33 -1.71
N ILE A 655 0.24 -27.82 -2.76
CA ILE A 655 -0.80 -26.79 -2.61
C ILE A 655 -2.02 -27.33 -1.86
N VAL A 656 -2.45 -28.57 -2.15
CA VAL A 656 -3.53 -29.24 -1.42
C VAL A 656 -3.18 -29.35 0.07
N LYS A 657 -1.96 -29.77 0.42
CA LYS A 657 -1.51 -29.87 1.82
C LYS A 657 -1.53 -28.53 2.54
N ASN A 658 -0.95 -27.49 1.94
CA ASN A 658 -0.90 -26.17 2.54
C ASN A 658 -2.32 -25.60 2.76
N LEU A 659 -3.19 -25.69 1.74
CA LEU A 659 -4.55 -25.19 1.85
C LEU A 659 -5.43 -26.03 2.78
N PHE A 660 -5.22 -27.35 2.82
CA PHE A 660 -5.89 -28.25 3.75
C PHE A 660 -5.50 -27.94 5.20
N SER A 661 -4.21 -27.68 5.46
CA SER A 661 -3.73 -27.25 6.78
C SER A 661 -4.41 -25.95 7.21
N TYR A 662 -4.41 -24.95 6.32
CA TYR A 662 -5.08 -23.67 6.54
C TYR A 662 -6.58 -23.83 6.82
N ALA A 663 -7.28 -24.64 6.01
CA ALA A 663 -8.72 -24.87 6.14
C ALA A 663 -9.12 -25.53 7.46
N ASN A 664 -8.26 -26.41 7.99
CA ASN A 664 -8.53 -27.17 9.21
C ASN A 664 -7.88 -26.54 10.46
N GLY A 665 -7.04 -25.51 10.30
CA GLY A 665 -6.32 -24.86 11.41
C GLY A 665 -5.33 -25.78 12.13
N ARG A 666 -4.76 -26.78 11.44
CA ARG A 666 -3.80 -27.74 12.00
C ARG A 666 -2.89 -28.30 10.93
N ASP A 667 -1.71 -28.78 11.34
CA ASP A 667 -0.80 -29.47 10.46
C ASP A 667 -1.40 -30.77 9.87
N VAL A 668 -0.92 -31.09 8.67
CA VAL A 668 -1.22 -32.36 7.98
C VAL A 668 -0.48 -33.50 8.69
N GLY A 669 -1.22 -34.51 9.13
CA GLY A 669 -0.68 -35.72 9.75
C GLY A 669 -0.76 -36.94 8.84
N PHE A 670 -0.22 -38.07 9.31
CA PHE A 670 -0.24 -39.35 8.59
C PHE A 670 -1.67 -39.82 8.25
N ALA A 671 -2.64 -39.54 9.12
CA ALA A 671 -4.04 -39.92 8.90
C ALA A 671 -4.68 -39.23 7.69
N ASP A 672 -4.15 -38.07 7.26
CA ASP A 672 -4.71 -37.27 6.17
C ASP A 672 -4.20 -37.72 4.79
N GLU A 673 -3.17 -38.58 4.72
CA GLU A 673 -2.51 -38.90 3.45
C GLU A 673 -3.44 -39.51 2.40
N LYS A 674 -4.32 -40.44 2.83
CA LYS A 674 -5.30 -41.06 1.93
C LYS A 674 -6.28 -40.03 1.38
N GLU A 675 -6.71 -39.09 2.23
CA GLU A 675 -7.65 -38.04 1.88
C GLU A 675 -7.03 -37.00 0.94
N ILE A 676 -5.81 -36.54 1.23
CA ILE A 676 -5.04 -35.64 0.35
C ILE A 676 -4.83 -36.27 -1.02
N LYS A 677 -4.42 -37.55 -1.06
CA LYS A 677 -4.24 -38.27 -2.34
C LYS A 677 -5.53 -38.30 -3.14
N TYR A 678 -6.66 -38.52 -2.48
CA TYR A 678 -7.95 -38.47 -3.15
C TYR A 678 -8.26 -37.08 -3.72
N ILE A 679 -8.06 -36.02 -2.94
CA ILE A 679 -8.27 -34.64 -3.40
C ILE A 679 -7.40 -34.34 -4.63
N VAL A 680 -6.11 -34.72 -4.60
CA VAL A 680 -5.18 -34.56 -5.73
C VAL A 680 -5.71 -35.25 -7.00
N GLU A 681 -6.22 -36.49 -6.89
CA GLU A 681 -6.79 -37.21 -8.02
C GLU A 681 -8.05 -36.54 -8.58
N ARG A 682 -8.85 -35.89 -7.74
CA ARG A 682 -10.05 -35.14 -8.17
C ARG A 682 -9.68 -33.87 -8.89
N VAL A 683 -8.74 -33.10 -8.33
CA VAL A 683 -8.18 -31.89 -8.94
C VAL A 683 -7.58 -32.21 -10.31
N LYS A 684 -6.82 -33.31 -10.42
CA LYS A 684 -6.25 -33.78 -11.69
C LYS A 684 -7.31 -34.12 -12.74
N ARG A 685 -8.41 -34.78 -12.34
CA ARG A 685 -9.53 -35.11 -13.24
C ARG A 685 -10.28 -33.88 -13.75
N ASP A 686 -10.28 -32.81 -12.96
CA ASP A 686 -10.93 -31.55 -13.29
C ASP A 686 -9.92 -30.50 -13.79
N ASN A 687 -8.94 -30.95 -14.58
CA ASN A 687 -7.93 -30.11 -15.24
C ASN A 687 -7.20 -29.13 -14.31
N TYR A 688 -6.98 -29.56 -13.07
CA TYR A 688 -6.30 -28.79 -12.02
C TYR A 688 -7.00 -27.47 -11.67
N SER A 689 -8.34 -27.38 -11.75
CA SER A 689 -9.12 -26.22 -11.31
C SER A 689 -8.78 -25.80 -9.87
N PHE A 690 -8.56 -24.50 -9.62
CA PHE A 690 -8.33 -24.00 -8.27
C PHE A 690 -9.60 -24.05 -7.40
N LYS A 691 -10.80 -23.80 -7.97
CA LYS A 691 -12.04 -23.97 -7.21
C LYS A 691 -12.25 -25.42 -6.79
N THR A 692 -11.87 -26.38 -7.62
CA THR A 692 -11.97 -27.81 -7.27
C THR A 692 -11.07 -28.19 -6.10
N VAL A 693 -9.88 -27.57 -5.95
CA VAL A 693 -9.05 -27.75 -4.74
C VAL A 693 -9.85 -27.35 -3.49
N ILE A 694 -10.45 -26.16 -3.49
CA ILE A 694 -11.25 -25.65 -2.36
C ILE A 694 -12.47 -26.54 -2.10
N GLN A 695 -13.22 -26.89 -3.15
CA GLN A 695 -14.43 -27.69 -3.04
C GLN A 695 -14.14 -29.08 -2.48
N GLU A 696 -13.10 -29.76 -2.96
CA GLU A 696 -12.75 -31.11 -2.52
C GLU A 696 -12.16 -31.11 -1.09
N ILE A 697 -11.44 -30.05 -0.69
CA ILE A 697 -11.09 -29.84 0.74
C ILE A 697 -12.35 -29.67 1.58
N ILE A 698 -13.32 -28.87 1.13
CA ILE A 698 -14.58 -28.69 1.85
C ILE A 698 -15.38 -29.99 1.92
N TYR A 699 -15.34 -30.85 0.90
CA TYR A 699 -16.04 -32.15 0.90
C TYR A 699 -15.27 -33.27 1.61
N SER A 700 -14.02 -33.02 1.97
CA SER A 700 -13.18 -33.95 2.72
C SER A 700 -13.83 -34.31 4.05
N GLN A 701 -13.63 -35.53 4.54
CA GLN A 701 -14.08 -35.98 5.85
C GLN A 701 -13.47 -35.16 7.00
N SER A 702 -12.23 -34.69 6.85
CA SER A 702 -11.60 -33.83 7.87
C SER A 702 -12.36 -32.51 8.06
N PHE A 703 -12.84 -31.93 6.96
CA PHE A 703 -13.63 -30.71 6.98
C PHE A 703 -15.13 -30.98 7.21
N TYR A 704 -15.74 -31.81 6.37
CA TYR A 704 -17.16 -32.13 6.30
C TYR A 704 -17.49 -33.46 6.99
N LYS A 705 -18.05 -33.37 8.20
CA LYS A 705 -18.30 -34.52 9.08
C LYS A 705 -19.75 -35.02 9.04
N LYS A 706 -20.28 -35.35 7.85
CA LYS A 706 -21.58 -36.05 7.78
C LYS A 706 -21.41 -37.55 8.08
N LYS A 707 -22.20 -38.06 9.02
CA LYS A 707 -22.20 -39.47 9.51
C LYS A 707 -22.34 -40.57 8.42
N LYS A 708 -22.68 -40.19 7.19
CA LYS A 708 -22.63 -41.02 5.97
C LYS A 708 -22.19 -40.16 4.78
N ASN A 709 -20.93 -39.72 4.75
CA ASN A 709 -20.33 -39.18 3.51
C ASN A 709 -20.23 -40.32 2.47
N TRP A 710 -20.45 -40.02 1.18
CA TRP A 710 -20.19 -40.92 0.06
C TRP A 710 -18.76 -41.50 0.11
N PHE A 711 -17.79 -40.75 0.66
CA PHE A 711 -16.41 -41.19 0.95
C PHE A 711 -16.35 -42.40 1.89
N SER A 712 -17.15 -42.40 2.97
CA SER A 712 -17.23 -43.54 3.91
C SER A 712 -17.84 -44.81 3.30
N LYS A 713 -18.48 -44.72 2.12
CA LYS A 713 -18.96 -45.89 1.38
C LYS A 713 -17.88 -46.50 0.49
N LEU A 714 -16.89 -45.73 0.03
CA LEU A 714 -15.79 -46.24 -0.80
C LEU A 714 -14.86 -47.17 -0.01
N PHE A 715 -14.70 -46.94 1.29
CA PHE A 715 -13.72 -47.64 2.14
C PHE A 715 -14.36 -48.60 3.15
N LYS A 716 -15.61 -49.03 2.92
CA LYS A 716 -16.32 -49.99 3.78
C LYS A 716 -16.09 -51.46 3.42
N ASN A 717 -15.33 -51.74 2.37
CA ASN A 717 -14.97 -53.09 1.92
C ASN A 717 -13.43 -53.25 1.80
N GLU A 718 -12.69 -52.86 2.84
CA GLU A 718 -11.34 -53.38 3.11
C GLU A 718 -11.30 -54.03 4.49
#